data_AF-A0A0T7FVY5-F1
#
_entry.id   AF-A0A0T7FVY5-F1
#
_cell.length_a   1.000
_cell.length_b   1.000
_cell.length_c   1.000
_cell.angle_alpha   90.00
_cell.angle_beta   90.00
_cell.angle_gamma   90.00
#
_symmetry.space_group_name_H-M   'P 1'
#
loop_
_entity.id
_entity.type
_entity.pdbx_description
1 polymer ?
#
loop_
_entity_poly.entity_id
_entity_poly.type
_entity_poly.pdbx_seq_one_letter_code
_entity_poly.pdbx_strand_id
1 'polypeptide(L)'
;MLENTTLKIRLLGRPSLELDGASIALPEKAYFLFAVVAMAPRLTVDRETIRRLLWPSHDAEKRANSLRQLLARIAKAVGANAPAILVTDEEALRLDCDRPDIDLLALMEPGPLREEDWDLVRGELLEAVEAPTGGAEDWLLDARRKVGDWRSSHIESLLAISSHRQSPSLPLLANRLIELDASHEGAARALMKYHVGHGDFAAARQAYSRCRDQLRADYGTPPTPETVGLAHELGILSRPGSDRTPEAEERPKGVMPAQPRVVILPPETIVQDALVQRLGRALLEDVTIGLSHQRVFKIIAAHTSFELLNRSGDPNQRQSALSDLQFDYSVFVTIQGEGDEIFATCRLTRVGTGEVLWAINLPLDVQQMRASFSQLARRISMSLTDVIERHEIARSLDDVDPSAYRLYLEGKRYLSGTDLQHLRQARKWFKSAVKRCDSFSPAHAGISRSLGMEWLVRGMKDNELLDVANQSARASRDLDPGSGRAFRELGFISLYRRRFDESLDLFQEAQNLNPSDADVLVDYSDALSHAGDLDKALDLGLAAFKLNPLPPDYYYWILGSTYYVRQEYSKAIDTIDPVRSKHATARLLAASHAMAGDMPAARKYAAIVRENFPDFRSEDIRYFVPDRNPAHAELLIHGLRLAGLP
;
A
#
# COMPACT_ATOMS: atom_id res chain seq x y z
N MET A 1 40.51 -33.74 34.90
CA MET A 1 39.42 -33.67 33.92
C MET A 1 38.89 -32.26 33.98
N LEU A 2 39.39 -31.38 33.11
CA LEU A 2 38.84 -30.02 32.98
C LEU A 2 37.54 -30.18 32.22
N GLU A 3 36.41 -29.93 32.88
CA GLU A 3 35.11 -29.86 32.24
C GLU A 3 35.21 -28.88 31.06
N ASN A 4 34.67 -29.27 29.90
CA ASN A 4 34.69 -28.47 28.68
C ASN A 4 33.88 -27.19 28.92
N THR A 5 34.53 -26.14 29.40
CA THR A 5 33.94 -24.80 29.47
C THR A 5 33.61 -24.33 28.07
N THR A 6 32.33 -24.13 27.79
CA THR A 6 31.83 -23.71 26.48
C THR A 6 31.52 -22.23 26.49
N LEU A 7 32.20 -21.46 25.64
CA LEU A 7 32.02 -20.03 25.50
C LEU A 7 31.45 -19.71 24.13
N LYS A 8 30.27 -19.08 24.08
CA LYS A 8 29.57 -18.71 22.83
C LYS A 8 29.38 -17.21 22.74
N ILE A 9 29.72 -16.63 21.60
CA ILE A 9 29.52 -15.21 21.31
C ILE A 9 28.56 -15.11 20.12
N ARG A 10 27.41 -14.47 20.34
CA ARG A 10 26.47 -14.16 19.27
C ARG A 10 26.62 -12.70 18.88
N LEU A 11 26.95 -12.45 17.62
CA LEU A 11 27.10 -11.12 17.03
C LEU A 11 26.09 -10.90 15.90
N LEU A 12 25.47 -11.96 15.37
CA LEU A 12 24.43 -11.89 14.36
C LEU A 12 23.05 -11.86 15.05
N GLY A 13 22.39 -10.72 15.00
CA GLY A 13 21.22 -10.39 15.81
C GLY A 13 21.59 -9.56 17.04
N ARG A 14 20.75 -9.61 18.08
CA ARG A 14 21.04 -8.94 19.36
C ARG A 14 22.22 -9.63 20.03
N PRO A 15 23.32 -8.92 20.33
CA PRO A 15 24.54 -9.58 20.73
C PRO A 15 24.48 -10.11 22.15
N SER A 16 25.04 -11.31 22.35
CA SER A 16 25.12 -11.96 23.65
C SER A 16 26.43 -12.72 23.84
N LEU A 17 26.81 -12.91 25.09
CA LEU A 17 27.90 -13.77 25.52
C LEU A 17 27.34 -14.82 26.47
N GLU A 18 27.60 -16.09 26.20
CA GLU A 18 27.18 -17.21 27.05
C GLU A 18 28.40 -18.02 27.49
N LEU A 19 28.43 -18.38 28.78
CA LEU A 19 29.43 -19.28 29.37
C LEU A 19 28.69 -20.44 30.02
N ASP A 20 28.92 -21.66 29.54
CA ASP A 20 28.24 -22.88 30.02
C ASP A 20 26.70 -22.74 30.04
N GLY A 21 26.15 -22.03 29.05
CA GLY A 21 24.72 -21.75 28.90
C GLY A 21 24.19 -20.58 29.74
N ALA A 22 25.02 -19.94 30.57
CA ALA A 22 24.64 -18.75 31.33
C ALA A 22 25.02 -17.47 30.60
N SER A 23 24.05 -16.56 30.42
CA SER A 23 24.28 -15.25 29.79
C SER A 23 25.13 -14.34 30.68
N ILE A 24 26.19 -13.76 30.11
CA ILE A 24 27.07 -12.79 30.75
C ILE A 24 26.79 -11.40 30.16
N ALA A 25 26.44 -10.45 31.03
CA ALA A 25 26.23 -9.06 30.62
C ALA A 25 27.56 -8.35 30.36
N LEU A 26 27.74 -7.82 29.16
CA LEU A 26 28.87 -6.96 28.78
C LEU A 26 28.37 -5.61 28.26
N PRO A 27 29.20 -4.55 28.37
CA PRO A 27 28.92 -3.29 27.69
C PRO A 27 28.85 -3.48 26.17
N GLU A 28 27.97 -2.75 25.48
CA GLU A 28 27.82 -2.80 24.02
C GLU A 28 29.14 -2.66 23.25
N LYS A 29 30.04 -1.78 23.72
CA LYS A 29 31.39 -1.58 23.15
C LYS A 29 32.26 -2.86 23.14
N ALA A 30 31.98 -3.82 24.02
CA ALA A 30 32.68 -5.11 24.01
C ALA A 30 32.28 -5.97 22.80
N TYR A 31 30.98 -6.01 22.47
CA TYR A 31 30.50 -6.74 21.28
C TYR A 31 30.98 -6.09 19.99
N PHE A 32 31.03 -4.75 19.97
CA PHE A 32 31.64 -4.02 18.86
C PHE A 32 33.13 -4.37 18.70
N LEU A 33 33.89 -4.40 19.80
CA LEU A 33 35.28 -4.85 19.78
C LEU A 33 35.41 -6.27 19.21
N PHE A 34 34.57 -7.22 19.65
CA PHE A 34 34.62 -8.59 19.15
C PHE A 34 34.34 -8.65 17.64
N ALA A 35 33.32 -7.94 17.15
CA ALA A 35 33.01 -7.89 15.72
C ALA A 35 34.17 -7.29 14.89
N VAL A 36 34.79 -6.20 15.37
CA VAL A 36 35.92 -5.58 14.66
C VAL A 36 37.11 -6.52 14.57
N VAL A 37 37.46 -7.21 15.65
CA VAL A 37 38.58 -8.15 15.64
C VAL A 37 38.25 -9.41 14.82
N ALA A 38 37.01 -9.90 14.87
CA ALA A 38 36.55 -11.07 14.11
C ALA A 38 36.62 -10.86 12.60
N MET A 39 36.30 -9.66 12.12
CA MET A 39 36.31 -9.35 10.69
C MET A 39 37.68 -8.89 10.18
N ALA A 40 38.68 -8.79 11.05
CA ALA A 40 40.01 -8.34 10.67
C ALA A 40 40.85 -9.46 10.04
N PRO A 41 41.77 -9.13 9.13
CA PRO A 41 42.72 -10.10 8.61
C PRO A 41 43.48 -10.80 9.74
N ARG A 42 43.54 -12.14 9.71
CA ARG A 42 44.18 -12.97 10.76
C ARG A 42 43.60 -12.73 12.16
N LEU A 43 42.36 -12.26 12.24
CA LEU A 43 41.64 -12.00 13.49
C LEU A 43 42.41 -11.07 14.43
N THR A 44 43.18 -10.13 13.87
CA THR A 44 44.10 -9.25 14.61
C THR A 44 43.92 -7.80 14.18
N VAL A 45 43.82 -6.89 15.16
CA VAL A 45 43.66 -5.45 14.93
C VAL A 45 44.62 -4.67 15.82
N ASP A 46 45.18 -3.58 15.32
CA ASP A 46 46.01 -2.69 16.12
C ASP A 46 45.19 -1.97 17.19
N ARG A 47 45.80 -1.73 18.36
CA ARG A 47 45.11 -1.13 19.49
C ARG A 47 44.64 0.29 19.22
N GLU A 48 45.31 1.02 18.32
CA GLU A 48 44.98 2.40 18.02
C GLU A 48 43.74 2.54 17.14
N THR A 49 43.55 1.64 16.18
CA THR A 49 42.32 1.54 15.36
C THR A 49 41.11 1.27 16.24
N ILE A 50 41.18 0.29 17.15
CA ILE A 50 40.10 0.03 18.12
C ILE A 50 39.81 1.27 18.99
N ARG A 51 40.87 1.94 19.47
CA ARG A 51 40.72 3.13 20.30
C ARG A 51 39.95 4.24 19.57
N ARG A 52 40.32 4.52 18.32
CA ARG A 52 39.68 5.56 17.50
C ARG A 52 38.23 5.22 17.17
N LEU A 53 37.94 3.96 16.87
CA LEU A 53 36.58 3.52 16.57
C LEU A 53 35.64 3.59 17.79
N LEU A 54 36.10 3.19 18.98
CA LEU A 54 35.21 3.04 20.14
C LEU A 54 35.09 4.27 21.05
N TRP A 55 35.99 5.26 20.94
CA TRP A 55 35.98 6.44 21.81
C TRP A 55 36.24 7.74 21.04
N PRO A 56 35.36 8.75 21.16
CA PRO A 56 35.45 10.00 20.40
C PRO A 56 36.52 11.00 20.92
N SER A 57 37.17 10.70 22.05
CA SER A 57 38.18 11.60 22.67
C SER A 57 39.35 11.83 21.72
N HIS A 58 39.78 13.09 21.51
CA HIS A 58 41.00 13.40 20.75
C HIS A 58 42.31 13.06 21.50
N ASP A 59 42.23 12.89 22.83
CA ASP A 59 43.35 12.54 23.70
C ASP A 59 43.62 11.02 23.66
N ALA A 60 44.83 10.64 23.23
CA ALA A 60 45.27 9.27 23.06
C ALA A 60 45.42 8.50 24.39
N GLU A 61 45.85 9.16 25.47
CA GLU A 61 46.01 8.52 26.78
C GLU A 61 44.64 8.14 27.37
N LYS A 62 43.64 9.03 27.22
CA LYS A 62 42.27 8.74 27.65
C LYS A 62 41.67 7.55 26.89
N ARG A 63 41.88 7.47 25.57
CA ARG A 63 41.43 6.30 24.78
C ARG A 63 42.14 5.02 25.23
N ALA A 64 43.46 5.09 25.46
CA ALA A 64 44.24 3.94 25.94
C ALA A 64 43.78 3.42 27.30
N ASN A 65 43.50 4.33 28.25
CA ASN A 65 42.98 3.95 29.56
C ASN A 65 41.57 3.33 29.46
N SER A 66 40.71 3.88 28.60
CA SER A 66 39.35 3.36 28.37
C SER A 66 39.36 1.95 27.78
N LEU A 67 40.26 1.68 26.81
CA LEU A 67 40.46 0.34 26.27
C LEU A 67 40.95 -0.64 27.35
N ARG A 68 41.91 -0.23 28.19
CA ARG A 68 42.39 -1.06 29.31
C ARG A 68 41.26 -1.42 30.27
N GLN A 69 40.41 -0.45 30.61
CA GLN A 69 39.24 -0.68 31.48
C GLN A 69 38.22 -1.61 30.84
N LEU A 70 37.94 -1.48 29.54
CA LEU A 70 37.03 -2.36 28.83
C LEU A 70 37.54 -3.81 28.83
N LEU A 71 38.82 -4.02 28.51
CA LEU A 71 39.45 -5.35 28.52
C LEU A 71 39.44 -5.97 29.93
N ALA A 72 39.74 -5.18 30.97
CA ALA A 72 39.67 -5.64 32.36
C ALA A 72 38.24 -6.02 32.78
N ARG A 73 37.22 -5.29 32.31
CA ARG A 73 35.81 -5.64 32.56
C ARG A 73 35.41 -6.94 31.86
N ILE A 74 35.83 -7.14 30.61
CA ILE A 74 35.58 -8.39 29.87
C ILE A 74 36.23 -9.56 30.62
N ALA A 75 37.51 -9.46 30.98
CA ALA A 75 38.22 -10.51 31.71
C ALA A 75 37.57 -10.81 33.07
N LYS A 76 37.12 -9.79 33.80
CA LYS A 76 36.44 -9.95 35.09
C LYS A 76 35.08 -10.64 34.94
N ALA A 77 34.32 -10.30 33.91
CA ALA A 77 32.98 -10.85 33.67
C ALA A 77 33.01 -12.32 33.26
N VAL A 78 34.02 -12.70 32.46
CA VAL A 78 34.23 -14.08 31.99
C VAL A 78 34.84 -14.96 33.10
N GLY A 79 35.65 -14.38 33.98
CA GLY A 79 36.26 -15.07 35.12
C GLY A 79 37.59 -15.73 34.77
N ALA A 80 38.45 -15.93 35.78
CA ALA A 80 39.83 -16.39 35.58
C ALA A 80 39.97 -17.85 35.11
N ASN A 81 38.91 -18.65 35.28
CA ASN A 81 38.90 -20.08 34.91
C ASN A 81 38.37 -20.32 33.49
N ALA A 82 37.79 -19.31 32.85
CA ALA A 82 37.24 -19.40 31.51
C ALA A 82 38.33 -19.07 30.46
N PRO A 83 38.20 -19.59 29.23
CA PRO A 83 39.17 -19.34 28.17
C PRO A 83 39.25 -17.85 27.81
N ALA A 84 40.47 -17.37 27.51
CA ALA A 84 40.68 -16.00 27.10
C ALA A 84 40.03 -15.75 25.73
N ILE A 85 39.18 -14.73 25.62
CA ILE A 85 38.53 -14.35 24.36
C ILE A 85 39.51 -13.62 23.44
N LEU A 86 40.31 -12.73 24.05
CA LEU A 86 41.26 -11.86 23.35
C LEU A 86 42.66 -12.10 23.91
N VAL A 87 43.60 -12.40 23.02
CA VAL A 87 45.03 -12.35 23.31
C VAL A 87 45.50 -10.93 23.07
N THR A 88 46.08 -10.32 24.10
CA THR A 88 46.56 -8.95 24.04
C THR A 88 48.08 -8.93 23.90
N ASP A 89 48.59 -8.26 22.87
CA ASP A 89 50.00 -7.89 22.73
C ASP A 89 50.19 -6.40 23.05
N GLU A 90 51.45 -5.92 23.09
CA GLU A 90 51.78 -4.50 23.30
C GLU A 90 51.14 -3.61 22.23
N GLU A 91 51.09 -4.06 20.98
CA GLU A 91 50.60 -3.27 19.83
C GLU A 91 49.23 -3.70 19.28
N ALA A 92 48.81 -4.94 19.52
CA ALA A 92 47.63 -5.52 18.87
C ALA A 92 46.69 -6.28 19.81
N LEU A 93 45.44 -6.45 19.35
CA LEU A 93 44.42 -7.32 19.93
C LEU A 93 44.09 -8.41 18.91
N ARG A 94 44.14 -9.67 19.36
CA ARG A 94 43.83 -10.83 18.54
C ARG A 94 42.75 -11.69 19.20
N LEU A 95 41.81 -12.23 18.43
CA LEU A 95 40.90 -13.26 18.95
C LEU A 95 41.66 -14.57 19.14
N ASP A 96 41.48 -15.20 20.29
CA ASP A 96 42.01 -16.54 20.50
C ASP A 96 41.19 -17.55 19.70
N CYS A 97 41.81 -18.28 18.78
CA CYS A 97 41.10 -19.07 17.78
C CYS A 97 40.75 -20.48 18.28
N ASP A 98 41.26 -20.88 19.44
CA ASP A 98 41.14 -22.26 19.90
C ASP A 98 39.86 -22.54 20.71
N ARG A 99 39.04 -21.53 21.11
CA ARG A 99 37.98 -21.74 22.12
C ARG A 99 36.64 -20.95 22.05
N PRO A 100 36.50 -19.75 21.45
CA PRO A 100 35.19 -19.09 21.38
C PRO A 100 34.41 -19.51 20.14
N ASP A 101 33.20 -20.05 20.34
CA ASP A 101 32.21 -20.28 19.29
C ASP A 101 31.56 -18.94 18.93
N ILE A 102 32.08 -18.28 17.90
CA ILE A 102 31.60 -16.99 17.39
C ILE A 102 30.82 -17.25 16.11
N ASP A 103 29.52 -16.95 16.15
CA ASP A 103 28.60 -17.16 15.02
C ASP A 103 29.04 -16.48 13.71
N LEU A 104 29.66 -15.30 13.81
CA LEU A 104 30.19 -14.55 12.68
C LEU A 104 31.31 -15.30 11.95
N LEU A 105 32.14 -16.08 12.66
CA LEU A 105 33.25 -16.81 12.04
C LEU A 105 32.73 -17.98 11.18
N ALA A 106 31.67 -18.66 11.62
CA ALA A 106 31.03 -19.72 10.84
C ALA A 106 30.51 -19.20 9.49
N LEU A 107 30.00 -17.96 9.46
CA LEU A 107 29.55 -17.32 8.23
C LEU A 107 30.69 -16.91 7.29
N MET A 108 31.89 -16.68 7.83
CA MET A 108 33.08 -16.34 7.04
C MET A 108 33.73 -17.56 6.37
N GLU A 109 33.40 -18.78 6.82
CA GLU A 109 33.90 -20.01 6.19
C GLU A 109 33.29 -20.20 4.79
N PRO A 110 34.09 -20.61 3.80
CA PRO A 110 33.59 -20.86 2.45
C PRO A 110 32.82 -22.20 2.37
N GLY A 111 31.81 -22.24 1.49
CA GLY A 111 30.97 -23.43 1.28
C GLY A 111 29.67 -23.34 2.07
N PRO A 112 28.68 -24.22 1.82
CA PRO A 112 27.34 -24.09 2.40
C PRO A 112 27.33 -24.32 3.91
N LEU A 113 26.56 -23.49 4.64
CA LEU A 113 26.25 -23.73 6.05
C LEU A 113 25.63 -25.13 6.25
N ARG A 114 25.95 -25.76 7.38
CA ARG A 114 25.26 -26.98 7.81
C ARG A 114 23.82 -26.66 8.20
N GLU A 115 22.94 -27.65 8.12
CA GLU A 115 21.52 -27.48 8.43
C GLU A 115 21.27 -26.99 9.87
N GLU A 116 22.14 -27.41 10.81
CA GLU A 116 22.15 -26.96 12.20
C GLU A 116 22.47 -25.46 12.39
N ASP A 117 23.11 -24.83 11.39
CA ASP A 117 23.55 -23.44 11.42
C ASP A 117 22.69 -22.51 10.55
N TRP A 118 21.54 -22.99 10.04
CA TRP A 118 20.70 -22.18 9.16
C TRP A 118 20.13 -20.92 9.82
N ASP A 119 20.04 -20.86 11.14
CA ASP A 119 19.63 -19.64 11.84
C ASP A 119 20.60 -18.47 11.59
N LEU A 120 21.86 -18.74 11.22
CA LEU A 120 22.88 -17.72 10.94
C LEU A 120 22.58 -16.88 9.68
N VAL A 121 21.67 -17.35 8.80
CA VAL A 121 21.22 -16.58 7.63
C VAL A 121 20.26 -15.42 8.01
N ARG A 122 19.86 -15.34 9.29
CA ARG A 122 18.94 -14.32 9.84
C ARG A 122 19.64 -13.39 10.84
N GLY A 123 18.99 -12.27 11.16
CA GLY A 123 19.49 -11.25 12.12
C GLY A 123 20.52 -10.29 11.53
N GLU A 124 20.64 -9.08 12.06
CA GLU A 124 21.62 -8.09 11.59
C GLU A 124 22.90 -8.12 12.44
N LEU A 125 24.08 -7.86 11.87
CA LEU A 125 25.31 -7.75 12.67
C LEU A 125 25.15 -6.63 13.72
N LEU A 126 25.31 -6.98 15.00
CA LEU A 126 25.14 -6.09 16.14
C LEU A 126 23.78 -5.36 16.12
N GLU A 127 22.70 -6.11 16.00
CA GLU A 127 21.34 -5.57 15.99
C GLU A 127 21.05 -4.83 17.31
N ALA A 128 20.45 -3.63 17.19
CA ALA A 128 20.11 -2.75 18.32
C ALA A 128 21.29 -2.24 19.17
N VAL A 129 22.54 -2.35 18.69
CA VAL A 129 23.70 -1.70 19.32
C VAL A 129 23.98 -0.34 18.67
N GLU A 130 24.14 0.70 19.47
CA GLU A 130 24.49 2.03 18.96
C GLU A 130 26.00 2.14 18.67
N ALA A 131 26.33 2.67 17.48
CA ALA A 131 27.72 2.90 17.11
C ALA A 131 28.34 4.02 17.99
N PRO A 132 29.48 3.78 18.65
CA PRO A 132 30.00 4.69 19.68
C PRO A 132 30.68 5.96 19.14
N THR A 133 31.02 5.99 17.85
CA THR A 133 31.59 7.14 17.13
C THR A 133 31.13 7.12 15.68
N GLY A 134 31.24 8.24 14.96
CA GLY A 134 30.93 8.27 13.51
C GLY A 134 31.81 7.29 12.70
N GLY A 135 33.09 7.14 13.06
CA GLY A 135 33.96 6.15 12.39
C GLY A 135 33.53 4.70 12.66
N ALA A 136 32.92 4.42 13.80
CA ALA A 136 32.31 3.12 14.08
C ALA A 136 31.01 2.91 13.30
N GLU A 137 30.22 3.97 13.07
CA GLU A 137 29.01 3.90 12.25
C GLU A 137 29.35 3.54 10.80
N ASP A 138 30.34 4.23 10.21
CA ASP A 138 30.83 3.93 8.86
C ASP A 138 31.36 2.49 8.76
N TRP A 139 32.15 2.05 9.74
CA TRP A 139 32.65 0.68 9.80
C TRP A 139 31.52 -0.35 9.89
N LEU A 140 30.49 -0.10 10.70
CA LEU A 140 29.37 -1.03 10.91
C LEU A 140 28.54 -1.19 9.63
N LEU A 141 28.34 -0.11 8.87
CA LEU A 141 27.66 -0.16 7.57
C LEU A 141 28.40 -1.05 6.57
N ASP A 142 29.72 -0.88 6.45
CA ASP A 142 30.55 -1.72 5.58
C ASP A 142 30.64 -3.17 6.06
N ALA A 143 30.69 -3.39 7.37
CA ALA A 143 30.69 -4.72 7.97
C ALA A 143 29.38 -5.48 7.69
N ARG A 144 28.22 -4.80 7.86
CA ARG A 144 26.90 -5.37 7.57
C ARG A 144 26.75 -5.73 6.09
N ARG A 145 27.31 -4.94 5.18
CA ARG A 145 27.34 -5.27 3.74
C ARG A 145 28.08 -6.59 3.48
N LYS A 146 29.30 -6.74 4.02
CA LYS A 146 30.09 -7.98 3.88
C LYS A 146 29.38 -9.20 4.45
N VAL A 147 28.73 -9.06 5.60
CA VAL A 147 27.91 -10.12 6.20
C VAL A 147 26.74 -10.51 5.28
N GLY A 148 26.11 -9.53 4.62
CA GLY A 148 25.12 -9.77 3.58
C GLY A 148 25.69 -10.60 2.42
N ASP A 149 26.84 -10.20 1.88
CA ASP A 149 27.50 -10.90 0.78
C ASP A 149 27.84 -12.36 1.14
N TRP A 150 28.38 -12.61 2.34
CA TRP A 150 28.64 -13.97 2.81
C TRP A 150 27.37 -14.80 2.91
N ARG A 151 26.30 -14.26 3.49
CA ARG A 151 24.99 -14.95 3.54
C ARG A 151 24.49 -15.30 2.16
N SER A 152 24.56 -14.37 1.22
CA SER A 152 24.13 -14.63 -0.15
C SER A 152 24.89 -15.81 -0.74
N SER A 153 26.22 -15.83 -0.62
CA SER A 153 27.07 -16.94 -1.09
C SER A 153 26.71 -18.29 -0.44
N HIS A 154 26.41 -18.30 0.86
CA HIS A 154 25.98 -19.50 1.58
C HIS A 154 24.63 -20.01 1.07
N ILE A 155 23.65 -19.11 0.96
CA ILE A 155 22.30 -19.45 0.50
C ILE A 155 22.34 -19.91 -0.96
N GLU A 156 23.10 -19.25 -1.83
CA GLU A 156 23.30 -19.67 -3.22
C GLU A 156 23.84 -21.11 -3.31
N SER A 157 24.86 -21.42 -2.51
CA SER A 157 25.43 -22.77 -2.42
C SER A 157 24.41 -23.79 -1.93
N LEU A 158 23.62 -23.44 -0.92
CA LEU A 158 22.54 -24.28 -0.39
C LEU A 158 21.43 -24.53 -1.41
N LEU A 159 21.03 -23.50 -2.17
CA LEU A 159 20.02 -23.64 -3.23
C LEU A 159 20.53 -24.49 -4.38
N ALA A 160 21.81 -24.38 -4.75
CA ALA A 160 22.42 -25.21 -5.78
C ALA A 160 22.37 -26.70 -5.41
N ILE A 161 22.73 -27.06 -4.19
CA ILE A 161 22.72 -28.44 -3.69
C ILE A 161 21.28 -28.96 -3.49
N SER A 162 20.40 -28.11 -2.96
CA SER A 162 19.01 -28.45 -2.66
C SER A 162 18.13 -28.55 -3.89
N SER A 163 18.55 -28.03 -5.05
CA SER A 163 17.78 -28.07 -6.30
C SER A 163 17.41 -29.49 -6.78
N HIS A 164 18.05 -30.52 -6.23
CA HIS A 164 17.78 -31.94 -6.49
C HIS A 164 16.93 -32.65 -5.42
N ARG A 165 16.65 -32.00 -4.27
CA ARG A 165 15.83 -32.56 -3.19
C ARG A 165 14.66 -31.62 -2.92
N GLN A 166 13.44 -32.15 -2.83
CA GLN A 166 12.25 -31.36 -2.44
C GLN A 166 12.33 -31.01 -0.94
N SER A 167 13.24 -30.10 -0.57
CA SER A 167 13.40 -29.65 0.80
C SER A 167 12.33 -28.59 1.12
N PRO A 168 11.57 -28.73 2.22
CA PRO A 168 10.59 -27.73 2.63
C PRO A 168 11.21 -26.37 3.01
N SER A 169 12.51 -26.31 3.28
CA SER A 169 13.23 -25.08 3.62
C SER A 169 13.67 -24.25 2.41
N LEU A 170 13.58 -24.79 1.19
CA LEU A 170 14.06 -24.13 -0.02
C LEU A 170 13.38 -22.77 -0.28
N PRO A 171 12.06 -22.61 -0.16
CA PRO A 171 11.42 -21.31 -0.35
C PRO A 171 11.87 -20.25 0.64
N LEU A 172 12.13 -20.64 1.90
CA LEU A 172 12.62 -19.74 2.93
C LEU A 172 13.99 -19.17 2.55
N LEU A 173 14.91 -20.06 2.14
CA LEU A 173 16.26 -19.70 1.70
C LEU A 173 16.21 -18.79 0.46
N ALA A 174 15.44 -19.16 -0.56
CA ALA A 174 15.33 -18.37 -1.79
C ALA A 174 14.69 -16.99 -1.56
N ASN A 175 13.64 -16.90 -0.74
CA ASN A 175 13.06 -15.60 -0.40
C ASN A 175 14.02 -14.71 0.39
N ARG A 176 14.87 -15.29 1.24
CA ARG A 176 15.89 -14.51 1.95
C ARG A 176 16.93 -13.89 1.02
N LEU A 177 17.33 -14.60 -0.04
CA LEU A 177 18.16 -14.01 -1.10
C LEU A 177 17.44 -12.89 -1.84
N ILE A 178 16.14 -13.06 -2.14
CA ILE A 178 15.34 -12.03 -2.81
C ILE A 178 15.16 -10.76 -1.95
N GLU A 179 15.10 -10.90 -0.62
CA GLU A 179 15.10 -9.75 0.29
C GLU A 179 16.42 -8.96 0.26
N LEU A 180 17.55 -9.64 0.02
CA LEU A 180 18.87 -9.02 -0.08
C LEU A 180 19.12 -8.44 -1.47
N ASP A 181 18.71 -9.17 -2.51
CA ASP A 181 18.77 -8.78 -3.92
C ASP A 181 17.50 -9.26 -4.63
N ALA A 182 16.58 -8.32 -4.86
CA ALA A 182 15.30 -8.60 -5.49
C ALA A 182 15.42 -9.10 -6.94
N SER A 183 16.56 -8.84 -7.59
CA SER A 183 16.85 -9.23 -8.96
C SER A 183 17.53 -10.60 -9.08
N HIS A 184 17.78 -11.27 -7.95
CA HIS A 184 18.59 -12.47 -7.88
C HIS A 184 18.00 -13.67 -8.65
N GLU A 185 18.53 -13.93 -9.85
CA GLU A 185 17.99 -14.96 -10.75
C GLU A 185 18.10 -16.39 -10.21
N GLY A 186 19.19 -16.74 -9.51
CA GLY A 186 19.37 -18.08 -8.94
C GLY A 186 18.27 -18.47 -7.94
N ALA A 187 17.88 -17.53 -7.07
CA ALA A 187 16.78 -17.69 -6.13
C ALA A 187 15.43 -17.84 -6.85
N ALA A 188 15.18 -17.03 -7.89
CA ALA A 188 13.99 -17.16 -8.72
C ALA A 188 13.93 -18.54 -9.41
N ARG A 189 15.05 -19.04 -9.97
CA ARG A 189 15.15 -20.38 -10.55
C ARG A 189 14.86 -21.49 -9.54
N ALA A 190 15.34 -21.36 -8.30
CA ALA A 190 15.06 -22.31 -7.24
C ALA A 190 13.56 -22.35 -6.88
N LEU A 191 12.92 -21.18 -6.72
CA LEU A 191 11.47 -21.08 -6.46
C LEU A 191 10.64 -21.65 -7.61
N MET A 192 11.00 -21.36 -8.86
CA MET A 192 10.33 -21.92 -10.04
C MET A 192 10.30 -23.45 -10.00
N LYS A 193 11.46 -24.09 -9.78
CA LYS A 193 11.57 -25.56 -9.68
C LYS A 193 10.75 -26.10 -8.52
N TYR A 194 10.85 -25.46 -7.34
CA TYR A 194 10.13 -25.89 -6.15
C TYR A 194 8.61 -25.89 -6.36
N HIS A 195 8.05 -24.77 -6.85
CA HIS A 195 6.61 -24.63 -7.01
C HIS A 195 6.04 -25.57 -8.07
N VAL A 196 6.72 -25.75 -9.22
CA VAL A 196 6.32 -26.75 -10.21
C VAL A 196 6.37 -28.17 -9.65
N GLY A 197 7.38 -28.51 -8.86
CA GLY A 197 7.47 -29.80 -8.19
C GLY A 197 6.30 -30.10 -7.23
N HIS A 198 5.61 -29.07 -6.73
CA HIS A 198 4.42 -29.18 -5.87
C HIS A 198 3.10 -28.94 -6.63
N GLY A 199 3.15 -28.84 -7.96
CA GLY A 199 1.97 -28.60 -8.81
C GLY A 199 1.46 -27.16 -8.82
N ASP A 200 2.17 -26.22 -8.18
CA ASP A 200 1.80 -24.81 -8.13
C ASP A 200 2.48 -24.01 -9.27
N PHE A 201 1.98 -24.21 -10.49
CA PHE A 201 2.49 -23.49 -11.67
C PHE A 201 2.28 -21.97 -11.58
N ALA A 202 1.29 -21.51 -10.81
CA ALA A 202 1.00 -20.09 -10.64
C ALA A 202 2.09 -19.40 -9.80
N ALA A 203 2.48 -19.99 -8.67
CA ALA A 203 3.59 -19.49 -7.86
C ALA A 203 4.93 -19.56 -8.60
N ALA A 204 5.14 -20.61 -9.42
CA ALA A 204 6.30 -20.70 -10.30
C ALA A 204 6.35 -19.55 -11.32
N ARG A 205 5.23 -19.24 -11.97
CA ARG A 205 5.13 -18.13 -12.93
C ARG A 205 5.28 -16.76 -12.27
N GLN A 206 4.82 -16.62 -11.03
CA GLN A 206 5.04 -15.41 -10.23
C GLN A 206 6.51 -15.21 -9.91
N ALA A 207 7.23 -16.26 -9.50
CA ALA A 207 8.67 -16.19 -9.25
C ALA A 207 9.45 -15.73 -10.49
N TYR A 208 9.11 -16.28 -11.68
CA TYR A 208 9.68 -15.82 -12.96
C TYR A 208 9.36 -14.35 -13.25
N SER A 209 8.09 -13.96 -13.15
CA SER A 209 7.64 -12.61 -13.53
C SER A 209 8.25 -11.54 -12.63
N ARG A 210 8.31 -11.77 -11.32
CA ARG A 210 8.97 -10.85 -10.38
C ARG A 210 10.44 -10.64 -10.74
N CYS A 211 11.18 -11.73 -10.98
CA CYS A 211 12.58 -11.65 -11.38
C CYS A 211 12.76 -10.86 -12.68
N ARG A 212 11.94 -11.14 -13.71
CA ARG A 212 11.94 -10.42 -14.99
C ARG A 212 11.66 -8.92 -14.81
N ASP A 213 10.62 -8.59 -14.05
CA ASP A 213 10.18 -7.20 -13.90
C ASP A 213 11.19 -6.40 -13.08
N GLN A 214 11.81 -7.02 -12.07
CA GLN A 214 12.85 -6.40 -11.26
C GLN A 214 14.15 -6.18 -12.06
N LEU A 215 14.62 -7.17 -12.84
CA LEU A 215 15.78 -6.99 -13.72
C LEU A 215 15.55 -5.90 -14.78
N ARG A 216 14.32 -5.79 -15.29
CA ARG A 216 13.94 -4.73 -16.22
C ARG A 216 13.92 -3.37 -15.54
N ALA A 217 13.46 -3.29 -14.28
CA ALA A 217 13.43 -2.05 -13.52
C ALA A 217 14.83 -1.56 -13.13
N ASP A 218 15.68 -2.44 -12.62
CA ASP A 218 17.00 -2.10 -12.08
C ASP A 218 18.06 -1.95 -13.16
N TYR A 219 18.01 -2.80 -14.20
CA TYR A 219 19.06 -2.90 -15.21
C TYR A 219 18.59 -2.76 -16.65
N GLY A 220 17.27 -2.66 -16.90
CA GLY A 220 16.73 -2.57 -18.26
C GLY A 220 16.97 -3.81 -19.13
N THR A 221 17.34 -4.94 -18.52
CA THR A 221 17.70 -6.18 -19.23
C THR A 221 16.68 -7.29 -18.93
N PRO A 222 16.48 -8.24 -19.87
CA PRO A 222 15.67 -9.43 -19.60
C PRO A 222 16.43 -10.45 -18.72
N PRO A 223 15.73 -11.45 -18.13
CA PRO A 223 16.38 -12.58 -17.48
C PRO A 223 17.38 -13.29 -18.39
N THR A 224 18.39 -13.91 -17.78
CA THR A 224 19.41 -14.68 -18.50
C THR A 224 18.78 -15.84 -19.29
N PRO A 225 19.43 -16.29 -20.39
CA PRO A 225 18.97 -17.43 -21.18
C PRO A 225 18.75 -18.71 -20.36
N GLU A 226 19.53 -18.90 -19.29
CA GLU A 226 19.35 -20.02 -18.35
C GLU A 226 18.00 -19.94 -17.63
N THR A 227 17.65 -18.76 -17.10
CA THR A 227 16.36 -18.50 -16.43
C THR A 227 15.18 -18.64 -17.37
N VAL A 228 15.28 -18.09 -18.59
CA VAL A 228 14.24 -18.21 -19.62
C VAL A 228 14.08 -19.66 -20.09
N GLY A 229 15.20 -20.36 -20.33
CA GLY A 229 15.21 -21.76 -20.75
C GLY A 229 14.56 -22.68 -19.73
N LEU A 230 14.89 -22.50 -18.45
CA LEU A 230 14.26 -23.23 -17.34
C LEU A 230 12.75 -22.95 -17.28
N ALA A 231 12.32 -21.70 -17.47
CA ALA A 231 10.89 -21.37 -17.47
C ALA A 231 10.15 -22.05 -18.63
N HIS A 232 10.77 -22.24 -19.79
CA HIS A 232 10.20 -23.05 -20.87
C HIS A 232 10.18 -24.56 -20.55
N GLU A 233 11.25 -25.09 -19.94
CA GLU A 233 11.34 -26.51 -19.55
C GLU A 233 10.25 -26.87 -18.54
N LEU A 234 10.02 -25.99 -17.55
CA LEU A 234 9.03 -26.17 -16.49
C LEU A 234 7.58 -25.88 -16.95
N GLY A 235 7.36 -25.54 -18.23
CA GLY A 235 6.03 -25.18 -18.76
C GLY A 235 5.48 -23.87 -18.20
N ILE A 236 6.33 -23.03 -17.60
CA ILE A 236 5.98 -21.70 -17.09
C ILE A 236 5.77 -20.73 -18.27
N LEU A 237 6.62 -20.85 -19.30
CA LEU A 237 6.53 -20.17 -20.59
C LEU A 237 6.23 -21.18 -21.70
N SER A 238 5.25 -20.89 -22.55
CA SER A 238 4.95 -21.72 -23.73
C SER A 238 6.14 -21.70 -24.70
N ARG A 239 6.55 -22.86 -25.21
CA ARG A 239 7.61 -22.94 -26.24
C ARG A 239 7.18 -22.17 -27.50
N PRO A 240 8.06 -21.35 -28.10
CA PRO A 240 7.79 -20.76 -29.40
C PRO A 240 7.81 -21.90 -30.43
N GLY A 241 6.63 -22.34 -30.88
CA GLY A 241 6.52 -23.46 -31.82
C GLY A 241 5.19 -24.22 -31.87
N SER A 242 4.23 -23.94 -30.99
CA SER A 242 2.84 -24.37 -31.16
C SER A 242 1.87 -23.18 -31.25
N ASP A 243 2.34 -22.10 -31.87
CA ASP A 243 1.48 -21.02 -32.34
C ASP A 243 0.61 -21.56 -33.48
N ARG A 244 -0.60 -22.00 -33.12
CA ARG A 244 -1.73 -21.35 -33.77
C ARG A 244 -1.66 -19.91 -33.32
N THR A 245 -1.02 -19.09 -34.13
CA THR A 245 -1.18 -17.65 -34.10
C THR A 245 -2.69 -17.44 -34.01
N PRO A 246 -3.25 -16.85 -32.93
CA PRO A 246 -4.44 -16.09 -33.15
C PRO A 246 -3.98 -15.04 -34.14
N GLU A 247 -4.45 -15.14 -35.39
CA GLU A 247 -4.52 -13.98 -36.26
C GLU A 247 -4.88 -12.82 -35.34
N ALA A 248 -4.01 -11.81 -35.32
CA ALA A 248 -4.42 -10.51 -34.86
C ALA A 248 -5.64 -10.17 -35.71
N GLU A 249 -6.84 -10.44 -35.17
CA GLU A 249 -8.01 -9.72 -35.55
C GLU A 249 -7.62 -8.27 -35.32
N GLU A 250 -7.26 -7.60 -36.41
CA GLU A 250 -7.35 -6.15 -36.52
C GLU A 250 -8.76 -5.81 -36.08
N ARG A 251 -8.92 -5.55 -34.78
CA ARG A 251 -10.14 -4.95 -34.28
C ARG A 251 -10.27 -3.65 -35.05
N PRO A 252 -11.40 -3.42 -35.73
CA PRO A 252 -11.60 -2.17 -36.43
C PRO A 252 -11.40 -1.04 -35.42
N LYS A 253 -10.42 -0.17 -35.70
CA LYS A 253 -10.17 1.04 -34.92
C LYS A 253 -11.50 1.80 -34.82
N GLY A 254 -12.11 1.77 -33.64
CA GLY A 254 -13.43 2.35 -33.40
C GLY A 254 -14.36 1.55 -32.49
N VAL A 255 -14.03 0.31 -32.08
CA VAL A 255 -14.85 -0.43 -31.10
C VAL A 255 -14.22 -0.31 -29.71
N MET A 256 -14.99 0.18 -28.73
CA MET A 256 -14.60 0.29 -27.32
C MET A 256 -13.99 -1.03 -26.80
N PRO A 257 -12.98 -0.99 -25.91
CA PRO A 257 -12.45 -2.21 -25.30
C PRO A 257 -13.59 -2.96 -24.58
N ALA A 258 -13.75 -4.25 -24.88
CA ALA A 258 -14.73 -5.08 -24.19
C ALA A 258 -14.45 -5.08 -22.68
N GLN A 259 -15.48 -4.83 -21.86
CA GLN A 259 -15.36 -4.78 -20.41
C GLN A 259 -14.72 -6.07 -19.86
N PRO A 260 -13.72 -5.95 -18.97
CA PRO A 260 -13.05 -7.09 -18.36
C PRO A 260 -14.03 -8.03 -17.66
N ARG A 261 -13.78 -9.33 -17.67
CA ARG A 261 -14.65 -10.35 -17.07
C ARG A 261 -13.98 -10.94 -15.83
N VAL A 262 -14.65 -10.82 -14.69
CA VAL A 262 -14.15 -11.28 -13.38
C VAL A 262 -14.95 -12.49 -12.92
N VAL A 263 -14.26 -13.59 -12.64
CA VAL A 263 -14.84 -14.75 -11.97
C VAL A 263 -14.42 -14.74 -10.49
N ILE A 264 -15.36 -15.04 -9.60
CA ILE A 264 -15.05 -15.28 -8.20
C ILE A 264 -15.21 -16.78 -7.97
N LEU A 265 -14.20 -17.39 -7.36
CA LEU A 265 -14.21 -18.81 -7.09
C LEU A 265 -14.69 -19.06 -5.65
N PRO A 266 -15.48 -20.13 -5.42
CA PRO A 266 -15.84 -20.57 -4.09
C PRO A 266 -14.62 -20.66 -3.17
N PRO A 267 -14.78 -20.33 -1.88
CA PRO A 267 -13.65 -20.40 -0.96
C PRO A 267 -13.12 -21.82 -0.84
N GLU A 268 -11.79 -21.99 -0.94
CA GLU A 268 -11.14 -23.24 -0.57
C GLU A 268 -10.90 -23.24 0.94
N THR A 269 -11.44 -24.25 1.62
CA THR A 269 -11.30 -24.42 3.07
C THR A 269 -10.31 -25.56 3.35
N ILE A 270 -9.22 -25.25 4.05
CA ILE A 270 -8.32 -26.29 4.59
C ILE A 270 -8.97 -26.96 5.83
N VAL A 271 -9.99 -26.30 6.40
CA VAL A 271 -10.78 -26.78 7.54
C VAL A 271 -11.84 -27.79 7.05
N GLN A 272 -11.92 -28.98 7.65
CA GLN A 272 -12.94 -30.00 7.36
C GLN A 272 -14.32 -29.68 7.98
N ASP A 273 -14.75 -28.42 7.98
CA ASP A 273 -16.00 -27.99 8.64
C ASP A 273 -17.14 -27.75 7.63
N ALA A 274 -18.23 -28.51 7.79
CA ALA A 274 -19.45 -28.47 6.98
C ALA A 274 -20.23 -27.13 7.07
N LEU A 275 -19.97 -26.32 8.10
CA LEU A 275 -20.55 -24.99 8.26
C LEU A 275 -19.84 -23.98 7.36
N VAL A 276 -18.51 -24.05 7.25
CA VAL A 276 -17.71 -23.16 6.40
C VAL A 276 -17.96 -23.45 4.91
N GLN A 277 -18.12 -24.72 4.52
CA GLN A 277 -18.50 -25.08 3.14
C GLN A 277 -19.89 -24.56 2.75
N ARG A 278 -20.88 -24.61 3.66
CA ARG A 278 -22.22 -24.06 3.40
C ARG A 278 -22.21 -22.54 3.28
N LEU A 279 -21.37 -21.86 4.05
CA LEU A 279 -21.29 -20.40 4.05
C LEU A 279 -20.40 -19.84 2.95
N GLY A 280 -19.48 -20.62 2.38
CA GLY A 280 -18.69 -20.21 1.21
C GLY A 280 -19.55 -19.88 -0.01
N ARG A 281 -20.72 -20.53 -0.14
CA ARG A 281 -21.74 -20.19 -1.15
C ARG A 281 -22.42 -18.85 -0.88
N ALA A 282 -22.79 -18.59 0.36
CA ALA A 282 -23.40 -17.32 0.75
C ALA A 282 -22.41 -16.15 0.54
N LEU A 283 -21.13 -16.32 0.91
CA LEU A 283 -20.08 -15.33 0.64
C LEU A 283 -19.92 -15.09 -0.86
N LEU A 284 -19.89 -16.15 -1.68
CA LEU A 284 -19.77 -16.02 -3.13
C LEU A 284 -20.96 -15.26 -3.73
N GLU A 285 -22.18 -15.58 -3.30
CA GLU A 285 -23.40 -14.90 -3.74
C GLU A 285 -23.37 -13.42 -3.31
N ASP A 286 -23.03 -13.11 -2.05
CA ASP A 286 -22.95 -11.74 -1.54
C ASP A 286 -21.87 -10.90 -2.24
N VAL A 287 -20.68 -11.46 -2.50
CA VAL A 287 -19.61 -10.76 -3.23
C VAL A 287 -20.03 -10.57 -4.70
N THR A 288 -20.64 -11.58 -5.32
CA THR A 288 -21.14 -11.49 -6.70
C THR A 288 -22.21 -10.41 -6.83
N ILE A 289 -23.15 -10.34 -5.87
CA ILE A 289 -24.20 -9.31 -5.82
C ILE A 289 -23.57 -7.92 -5.61
N GLY A 290 -22.68 -7.77 -4.62
CA GLY A 290 -22.02 -6.49 -4.31
C GLY A 290 -21.17 -5.96 -5.47
N LEU A 291 -20.58 -6.86 -6.26
CA LEU A 291 -19.81 -6.51 -7.45
C LEU A 291 -20.67 -6.36 -8.70
N SER A 292 -21.85 -7.00 -8.79
CA SER A 292 -22.70 -7.00 -10.00
C SER A 292 -23.14 -5.61 -10.47
N HIS A 293 -23.08 -4.61 -9.59
CA HIS A 293 -23.41 -3.22 -9.89
C HIS A 293 -22.23 -2.41 -10.46
N GLN A 294 -21.03 -3.00 -10.58
CA GLN A 294 -19.85 -2.34 -11.14
C GLN A 294 -19.88 -2.33 -12.68
N ARG A 295 -19.52 -1.19 -13.29
CA ARG A 295 -19.40 -1.06 -14.76
C ARG A 295 -17.95 -1.18 -15.27
N VAL A 296 -16.98 -1.22 -14.36
CA VAL A 296 -15.55 -1.37 -14.70
C VAL A 296 -15.26 -2.78 -15.23
N PHE A 297 -16.07 -3.78 -14.87
CA PHE A 297 -15.93 -5.17 -15.30
C PHE A 297 -17.26 -5.93 -15.17
N LYS A 298 -17.43 -7.03 -15.90
CA LYS A 298 -18.56 -7.95 -15.79
C LYS A 298 -18.22 -9.08 -14.82
N ILE A 299 -19.10 -9.32 -13.85
CA ILE A 299 -18.95 -10.45 -12.93
C ILE A 299 -19.68 -11.67 -13.49
N ILE A 300 -19.02 -12.80 -13.37
CA ILE A 300 -19.59 -14.11 -13.67
C ILE A 300 -20.47 -14.55 -12.51
N ALA A 301 -21.68 -14.99 -12.85
CA ALA A 301 -22.65 -15.39 -11.84
C ALA A 301 -22.12 -16.55 -10.97
N ALA A 302 -22.39 -16.46 -9.66
CA ALA A 302 -21.93 -17.42 -8.66
C ALA A 302 -22.24 -18.88 -9.01
N HIS A 303 -23.38 -19.15 -9.66
CA HIS A 303 -23.76 -20.50 -10.09
C HIS A 303 -22.80 -21.10 -11.14
N THR A 304 -22.28 -20.29 -12.06
CA THR A 304 -21.31 -20.72 -13.07
C THR A 304 -19.98 -21.08 -12.40
N SER A 305 -19.58 -20.33 -11.37
CA SER A 305 -18.39 -20.64 -10.57
C SER A 305 -18.51 -21.96 -9.80
N PHE A 306 -19.71 -22.31 -9.32
CA PHE A 306 -19.97 -23.60 -8.66
C PHE A 306 -20.01 -24.79 -9.64
N GLU A 307 -20.66 -24.62 -10.80
CA GLU A 307 -20.68 -25.64 -11.87
C GLU A 307 -19.26 -25.98 -12.37
N LEU A 308 -18.37 -24.98 -12.47
CA LEU A 308 -16.96 -25.14 -12.85
C LEU A 308 -16.18 -26.07 -11.91
N LEU A 309 -16.46 -26.02 -10.60
CA LEU A 309 -15.82 -26.89 -9.60
C LEU A 309 -16.44 -28.29 -9.55
N ASN A 310 -17.75 -28.41 -9.72
CA ASN A 310 -18.44 -29.69 -9.66
C ASN A 310 -18.15 -30.60 -10.87
N ARG A 311 -17.81 -30.04 -12.03
CA ARG A 311 -17.39 -30.81 -13.21
C ARG A 311 -15.94 -31.32 -13.15
N SER A 312 -15.23 -31.02 -12.05
CA SER A 312 -13.78 -31.01 -12.01
C SER A 312 -13.19 -31.86 -10.90
N GLY A 313 -13.45 -33.17 -10.92
CA GLY A 313 -12.67 -34.14 -10.15
C GLY A 313 -11.20 -34.22 -10.61
N ASP A 314 -10.91 -33.80 -11.84
CA ASP A 314 -9.60 -33.89 -12.49
C ASP A 314 -8.98 -32.47 -12.70
N PRO A 315 -7.81 -32.15 -12.11
CA PRO A 315 -7.13 -30.85 -12.23
C PRO A 315 -6.86 -30.39 -13.68
N ASN A 316 -6.62 -31.32 -14.61
CA ASN A 316 -6.35 -30.99 -16.01
C ASN A 316 -7.60 -30.52 -16.76
N GLN A 317 -8.80 -30.97 -16.35
CA GLN A 317 -10.07 -30.54 -16.95
C GLN A 317 -10.53 -29.18 -16.42
N ARG A 318 -10.12 -28.79 -15.19
CA ARG A 318 -10.38 -27.43 -14.64
C ARG A 318 -9.80 -26.34 -15.52
N GLN A 319 -8.55 -26.52 -15.94
CA GLN A 319 -7.85 -25.55 -16.76
C GLN A 319 -8.54 -25.39 -18.13
N SER A 320 -8.98 -26.50 -18.73
CA SER A 320 -9.72 -26.49 -20.01
C SER A 320 -11.08 -25.79 -19.89
N ALA A 321 -11.86 -26.08 -18.85
CA ALA A 321 -13.17 -25.46 -18.64
C ALA A 321 -13.10 -23.94 -18.32
N LEU A 322 -12.03 -23.50 -17.65
CA LEU A 322 -11.72 -22.08 -17.42
C LEU A 322 -11.17 -21.37 -18.68
N SER A 323 -10.60 -22.13 -19.62
CA SER A 323 -10.12 -21.61 -20.91
C SER A 323 -11.27 -21.43 -21.91
N ASP A 324 -12.26 -22.32 -21.86
CA ASP A 324 -13.47 -22.28 -22.70
C ASP A 324 -14.42 -21.13 -22.33
N LEU A 325 -14.35 -20.66 -21.07
CA LEU A 325 -15.10 -19.52 -20.56
C LEU A 325 -14.15 -18.33 -20.43
N GLN A 326 -14.08 -17.49 -21.46
CA GLN A 326 -13.19 -16.32 -21.54
C GLN A 326 -13.32 -15.37 -20.31
N PHE A 327 -12.41 -15.49 -19.34
CA PHE A 327 -12.30 -14.61 -18.16
C PHE A 327 -10.97 -13.85 -18.18
N ASP A 328 -10.98 -12.58 -17.75
CA ASP A 328 -9.77 -11.74 -17.68
C ASP A 328 -9.14 -11.79 -16.28
N TYR A 329 -9.96 -11.88 -15.23
CA TYR A 329 -9.53 -11.93 -13.84
C TYR A 329 -10.28 -12.98 -13.02
N SER A 330 -9.61 -13.53 -12.01
CA SER A 330 -10.14 -14.48 -11.04
C SER A 330 -9.88 -14.00 -9.62
N VAL A 331 -10.88 -14.10 -8.75
CA VAL A 331 -10.76 -13.85 -7.32
C VAL A 331 -10.80 -15.18 -6.59
N PHE A 332 -9.73 -15.47 -5.85
CA PHE A 332 -9.62 -16.63 -4.98
C PHE A 332 -9.83 -16.20 -3.52
N VAL A 333 -10.56 -17.01 -2.77
CA VAL A 333 -10.70 -16.86 -1.32
C VAL A 333 -10.24 -18.16 -0.69
N THR A 334 -9.31 -18.10 0.26
CA THR A 334 -8.90 -19.25 1.06
C THR A 334 -9.21 -18.96 2.51
N ILE A 335 -9.83 -19.93 3.20
CA ILE A 335 -10.14 -19.84 4.63
C ILE A 335 -9.27 -20.85 5.36
N GLN A 336 -8.46 -20.35 6.30
CA GLN A 336 -7.45 -21.11 7.03
C GLN A 336 -7.48 -20.72 8.51
N GLY A 337 -7.15 -21.67 9.40
CA GLY A 337 -7.11 -21.46 10.85
C GLY A 337 -7.75 -22.60 11.64
N GLU A 338 -7.50 -22.62 12.95
CA GLU A 338 -8.08 -23.57 13.91
C GLU A 338 -8.59 -22.83 15.16
N GLY A 339 -9.72 -23.26 15.72
CA GLY A 339 -10.34 -22.62 16.89
C GLY A 339 -10.89 -21.21 16.59
N ASP A 340 -10.54 -20.23 17.42
CA ASP A 340 -10.99 -18.84 17.29
C ASP A 340 -10.10 -17.98 16.35
N GLU A 341 -8.99 -18.53 15.84
CA GLU A 341 -8.05 -17.83 14.94
C GLU A 341 -8.27 -18.24 13.48
N ILE A 342 -9.43 -17.88 12.92
CA ILE A 342 -9.74 -18.12 11.50
C ILE A 342 -9.44 -16.87 10.68
N PHE A 343 -8.81 -17.06 9.52
CA PHE A 343 -8.50 -15.99 8.58
C PHE A 343 -9.00 -16.31 7.17
N ALA A 344 -9.44 -15.28 6.46
CA ALA A 344 -9.73 -15.31 5.03
C ALA A 344 -8.64 -14.55 4.27
N THR A 345 -7.90 -15.27 3.43
CA THR A 345 -7.01 -14.66 2.44
C THR A 345 -7.75 -14.54 1.11
N CYS A 346 -7.84 -13.32 0.58
CA CYS A 346 -8.45 -13.04 -0.72
C CYS A 346 -7.38 -12.57 -1.69
N ARG A 347 -7.44 -13.05 -2.93
CA ARG A 347 -6.44 -12.76 -3.97
C ARG A 347 -7.10 -12.50 -5.32
N LEU A 348 -6.77 -11.37 -5.94
CA LEU A 348 -7.13 -11.04 -7.32
C LEU A 348 -5.98 -11.45 -8.24
N THR A 349 -6.29 -12.21 -9.28
CA THR A 349 -5.32 -12.72 -10.24
C THR A 349 -5.81 -12.48 -11.67
N ARG A 350 -4.92 -12.09 -12.57
CA ARG A 350 -5.21 -12.03 -14.01
C ARG A 350 -5.10 -13.43 -14.62
N VAL A 351 -6.13 -13.91 -15.30
CA VAL A 351 -6.21 -15.33 -15.74
C VAL A 351 -5.18 -15.62 -16.84
N GLY A 352 -5.05 -14.73 -17.83
CA GLY A 352 -4.14 -14.94 -18.96
C GLY A 352 -2.65 -14.94 -18.59
N THR A 353 -2.24 -14.15 -17.60
CA THR A 353 -0.84 -14.01 -17.19
C THR A 353 -0.50 -14.72 -15.88
N GLY A 354 -1.50 -15.01 -15.04
CA GLY A 354 -1.31 -15.51 -13.67
C GLY A 354 -0.83 -14.44 -12.67
N GLU A 355 -0.81 -13.17 -13.06
CA GLU A 355 -0.35 -12.05 -12.23
C GLU A 355 -1.29 -11.80 -11.05
N VAL A 356 -0.78 -11.77 -9.83
CA VAL A 356 -1.56 -11.41 -8.63
C VAL A 356 -1.53 -9.90 -8.47
N LEU A 357 -2.68 -9.26 -8.68
CA LEU A 357 -2.80 -7.80 -8.66
C LEU A 357 -3.06 -7.24 -7.26
N TRP A 358 -3.69 -8.04 -6.39
CA TRP A 358 -4.04 -7.64 -5.04
C TRP A 358 -4.26 -8.86 -4.17
N ALA A 359 -3.85 -8.76 -2.90
CA ALA A 359 -4.18 -9.76 -1.89
C ALA A 359 -4.42 -9.09 -0.53
N ILE A 360 -5.33 -9.64 0.25
CA ILE A 360 -5.59 -9.20 1.63
C ILE A 360 -5.80 -10.42 2.51
N ASN A 361 -5.35 -10.34 3.76
CA ASN A 361 -5.68 -11.32 4.80
C ASN A 361 -6.55 -10.65 5.86
N LEU A 362 -7.65 -11.30 6.26
CA LEU A 362 -8.65 -10.73 7.16
C LEU A 362 -9.05 -11.75 8.24
N PRO A 363 -9.03 -11.38 9.53
CA PRO A 363 -9.56 -12.25 10.58
C PRO A 363 -11.07 -12.43 10.41
N LEU A 364 -11.55 -13.65 10.64
CA LEU A 364 -12.96 -14.02 10.66
C LEU A 364 -13.36 -14.38 12.10
N ASP A 365 -14.46 -13.79 12.56
CA ASP A 365 -15.07 -14.15 13.83
C ASP A 365 -16.06 -15.30 13.58
N VAL A 366 -15.80 -16.46 14.19
CA VAL A 366 -16.64 -17.65 14.08
C VAL A 366 -18.04 -17.42 14.68
N GLN A 367 -18.12 -16.61 15.75
CA GLN A 367 -19.39 -16.31 16.41
C GLN A 367 -20.25 -15.32 15.61
N GLN A 368 -19.62 -14.47 14.79
CA GLN A 368 -20.29 -13.47 13.94
C GLN A 368 -20.03 -13.69 12.44
N MET A 369 -19.95 -14.97 12.02
CA MET A 369 -19.46 -15.34 10.70
C MET A 369 -20.21 -14.66 9.54
N ARG A 370 -21.53 -14.45 9.65
CA ARG A 370 -22.32 -13.72 8.63
C ARG A 370 -21.91 -12.26 8.50
N ALA A 371 -21.63 -11.58 9.61
CA ALA A 371 -21.19 -10.19 9.62
C ALA A 371 -19.75 -10.08 9.09
N SER A 372 -18.86 -11.00 9.48
CA SER A 372 -17.49 -11.08 8.94
C SER A 372 -17.48 -11.32 7.44
N PHE A 373 -18.35 -12.19 6.90
CA PHE A 373 -18.47 -12.38 5.45
C PHE A 373 -19.08 -11.18 4.72
N SER A 374 -20.04 -10.48 5.31
CA SER A 374 -20.57 -9.23 4.73
C SER A 374 -19.49 -8.14 4.66
N GLN A 375 -18.64 -8.04 5.71
CA GLN A 375 -17.51 -7.11 5.72
C GLN A 375 -16.42 -7.50 4.72
N LEU A 376 -16.12 -8.79 4.62
CA LEU A 376 -15.21 -9.35 3.64
C LEU A 376 -15.68 -9.04 2.21
N ALA A 377 -16.94 -9.32 1.90
CA ALA A 377 -17.56 -9.03 0.60
C ALA A 377 -17.49 -7.54 0.25
N ARG A 378 -17.76 -6.66 1.22
CA ARG A 378 -17.65 -5.21 1.01
C ARG A 378 -16.21 -4.77 0.75
N ARG A 379 -15.25 -5.29 1.52
CA ARG A 379 -13.82 -4.96 1.38
C ARG A 379 -13.25 -5.44 0.06
N ILE A 380 -13.61 -6.66 -0.36
CA ILE A 380 -13.32 -7.21 -1.67
C ILE A 380 -13.92 -6.29 -2.74
N SER A 381 -15.21 -5.97 -2.64
CA SER A 381 -15.90 -5.15 -3.65
C SER A 381 -15.28 -3.77 -3.85
N MET A 382 -14.91 -3.11 -2.75
CA MET A 382 -14.27 -1.79 -2.77
C MET A 382 -12.84 -1.84 -3.32
N SER A 383 -12.06 -2.86 -2.95
CA SER A 383 -10.64 -2.94 -3.33
C SER A 383 -10.45 -3.42 -4.76
N LEU A 384 -11.26 -4.39 -5.20
CA LEU A 384 -11.15 -4.97 -6.54
C LEU A 384 -11.50 -3.95 -7.64
N THR A 385 -12.46 -3.07 -7.38
CA THR A 385 -12.85 -2.04 -8.35
C THR A 385 -11.69 -1.09 -8.64
N ASP A 386 -11.08 -0.54 -7.62
CA ASP A 386 -9.93 0.37 -7.75
C ASP A 386 -8.69 -0.34 -8.33
N VAL A 387 -8.42 -1.60 -7.96
CA VAL A 387 -7.27 -2.35 -8.50
C VAL A 387 -7.46 -2.71 -9.97
N ILE A 388 -8.65 -3.20 -10.36
CA ILE A 388 -8.96 -3.54 -11.75
C ILE A 388 -9.03 -2.26 -12.59
N GLU A 389 -9.64 -1.19 -12.09
CA GLU A 389 -9.66 0.11 -12.76
C GLU A 389 -8.23 0.61 -12.99
N ARG A 390 -7.36 0.61 -11.97
CA ARG A 390 -5.96 1.03 -12.10
C ARG A 390 -5.17 0.15 -13.07
N HIS A 391 -5.40 -1.16 -13.05
CA HIS A 391 -4.68 -2.10 -13.91
C HIS A 391 -5.18 -2.06 -15.37
N GLU A 392 -6.49 -1.90 -15.59
CA GLU A 392 -7.06 -1.70 -16.94
C GLU A 392 -6.75 -0.30 -17.48
N ILE A 393 -6.69 0.71 -16.62
CA ILE A 393 -6.12 2.01 -16.98
C ILE A 393 -4.66 1.79 -17.37
N ALA A 394 -3.81 1.18 -16.53
CA ALA A 394 -2.41 0.89 -16.87
C ALA A 394 -2.24 0.10 -18.18
N ARG A 395 -3.20 -0.77 -18.52
CA ARG A 395 -3.21 -1.59 -19.75
C ARG A 395 -3.76 -0.85 -20.97
N SER A 396 -4.76 0.02 -20.79
CA SER A 396 -5.21 0.97 -21.80
C SER A 396 -4.18 2.08 -22.04
N LEU A 397 -3.19 2.19 -21.14
CA LEU A 397 -2.06 3.11 -21.16
C LEU A 397 -0.78 2.48 -21.75
N ASP A 398 -0.86 1.40 -22.55
CA ASP A 398 0.28 0.96 -23.38
C ASP A 398 0.82 2.10 -24.29
N ASP A 399 0.07 3.21 -24.43
CA ASP A 399 0.44 4.46 -25.13
C ASP A 399 0.82 5.66 -24.21
N VAL A 400 0.88 5.52 -22.88
CA VAL A 400 1.14 6.66 -21.96
C VAL A 400 2.35 6.45 -21.06
N ASP A 401 3.20 7.48 -21.00
CA ASP A 401 4.42 7.53 -20.21
C ASP A 401 4.15 7.23 -18.71
N PRO A 402 4.73 6.16 -18.13
CA PRO A 402 4.57 5.78 -16.72
C PRO A 402 4.89 6.91 -15.71
N SER A 403 5.70 7.90 -16.12
CA SER A 403 6.00 9.06 -15.29
C SER A 403 4.83 10.05 -15.18
N ALA A 404 3.92 10.12 -16.16
CA ALA A 404 2.71 10.97 -16.09
C ALA A 404 1.73 10.46 -15.02
N TYR A 405 1.53 9.15 -14.93
CA TYR A 405 0.64 8.54 -13.94
C TYR A 405 1.15 8.72 -12.50
N ARG A 406 2.46 8.56 -12.27
CA ARG A 406 3.07 8.85 -10.96
C ARG A 406 2.85 10.30 -10.53
N LEU A 407 3.04 11.26 -11.44
CA LEU A 407 2.81 12.69 -11.19
C LEU A 407 1.33 12.98 -10.87
N TYR A 408 0.41 12.27 -11.51
CA TYR A 408 -1.01 12.36 -11.20
C TYR A 408 -1.35 11.85 -9.79
N LEU A 409 -0.77 10.73 -9.36
CA LEU A 409 -0.98 10.21 -8.00
C LEU A 409 -0.47 11.21 -6.94
N GLU A 410 0.68 11.86 -7.16
CA GLU A 410 1.14 12.94 -6.29
C GLU A 410 0.14 14.10 -6.26
N GLY A 411 -0.42 14.49 -7.41
CA GLY A 411 -1.46 15.51 -7.47
C GLY A 411 -2.70 15.15 -6.64
N LYS A 412 -3.19 13.91 -6.74
CA LYS A 412 -4.32 13.42 -5.94
C LYS A 412 -4.05 13.50 -4.43
N ARG A 413 -2.84 13.15 -3.99
CA ARG A 413 -2.46 13.18 -2.58
C ARG A 413 -2.57 14.59 -1.98
N TYR A 414 -2.22 15.62 -2.75
CA TYR A 414 -2.39 17.00 -2.30
C TYR A 414 -3.85 17.48 -2.35
N LEU A 415 -4.69 16.88 -3.20
CA LEU A 415 -6.09 17.29 -3.35
C LEU A 415 -6.99 16.89 -2.16
N SER A 416 -6.51 16.01 -1.26
CA SER A 416 -7.18 15.75 0.02
C SER A 416 -7.10 16.93 0.99
N GLY A 417 -6.13 17.84 0.80
CA GLY A 417 -6.05 19.11 1.54
C GLY A 417 -6.83 20.20 0.82
N THR A 418 -7.83 20.78 1.49
CA THR A 418 -8.75 21.77 0.89
C THR A 418 -8.30 23.23 1.09
N ASP A 419 -7.04 23.49 1.45
CA ASP A 419 -6.47 24.84 1.53
C ASP A 419 -5.74 25.27 0.24
N LEU A 420 -5.51 26.57 0.10
CA LEU A 420 -4.92 27.17 -1.11
C LEU A 420 -3.53 26.62 -1.44
N GLN A 421 -2.72 26.29 -0.45
CA GLN A 421 -1.37 25.78 -0.69
C GLN A 421 -1.43 24.37 -1.29
N HIS A 422 -2.24 23.50 -0.70
CA HIS A 422 -2.43 22.14 -1.17
C HIS A 422 -3.07 22.10 -2.57
N LEU A 423 -4.12 22.90 -2.81
CA LEU A 423 -4.76 23.00 -4.13
C LEU A 423 -3.79 23.47 -5.23
N ARG A 424 -2.95 24.47 -4.93
CA ARG A 424 -1.93 24.94 -5.88
C ARG A 424 -0.86 23.90 -6.14
N GLN A 425 -0.46 23.14 -5.13
CA GLN A 425 0.53 22.07 -5.29
C GLN A 425 -0.05 20.89 -6.09
N ALA A 426 -1.28 20.48 -5.81
CA ALA A 426 -2.01 19.47 -6.59
C ALA A 426 -2.03 19.85 -8.07
N ARG A 427 -2.39 21.11 -8.37
CA ARG A 427 -2.42 21.64 -9.74
C ARG A 427 -1.05 21.61 -10.42
N LYS A 428 0.04 21.92 -9.71
CA LYS A 428 1.40 21.83 -10.27
C LYS A 428 1.71 20.39 -10.70
N TRP A 429 1.39 19.42 -9.86
CA TRP A 429 1.59 18.00 -10.18
C TRP A 429 0.75 17.55 -11.37
N PHE A 430 -0.54 17.91 -11.43
CA PHE A 430 -1.37 17.59 -12.59
C PHE A 430 -0.89 18.27 -13.88
N LYS A 431 -0.45 19.53 -13.81
CA LYS A 431 0.17 20.19 -14.97
C LYS A 431 1.45 19.50 -15.42
N SER A 432 2.27 18.99 -14.49
CA SER A 432 3.44 18.18 -14.83
C SER A 432 3.06 16.84 -15.47
N ALA A 433 1.97 16.21 -15.01
CA ALA A 433 1.44 14.99 -15.62
C ALA A 433 0.97 15.25 -17.06
N VAL A 434 0.22 16.34 -17.30
CA VAL A 434 -0.20 16.76 -18.65
C VAL A 434 1.01 17.06 -19.53
N LYS A 435 1.99 17.84 -19.06
CA LYS A 435 3.23 18.11 -19.82
C LYS A 435 3.98 16.85 -20.26
N ARG A 436 3.81 15.76 -19.52
CA ARG A 436 4.46 14.48 -19.82
C ARG A 436 3.63 13.63 -20.77
N CYS A 437 2.31 13.70 -20.66
CA CYS A 437 1.37 13.09 -21.57
C CYS A 437 0.14 14.01 -21.72
N ASP A 438 0.09 14.75 -22.82
CA ASP A 438 -0.96 15.75 -23.04
C ASP A 438 -2.36 15.11 -23.16
N SER A 439 -2.43 13.85 -23.61
CA SER A 439 -3.67 13.06 -23.72
C SER A 439 -4.13 12.41 -22.41
N PHE A 440 -3.43 12.64 -21.29
CA PHE A 440 -3.74 12.00 -20.02
C PHE A 440 -4.96 12.63 -19.33
N SER A 441 -6.16 12.20 -19.75
CA SER A 441 -7.47 12.72 -19.31
C SER A 441 -7.61 12.91 -17.78
N PRO A 442 -7.22 11.95 -16.90
CA PRO A 442 -7.40 12.12 -15.46
C PRO A 442 -6.67 13.35 -14.88
N ALA A 443 -5.53 13.75 -15.45
CA ALA A 443 -4.81 14.93 -14.99
C ALA A 443 -5.53 16.23 -15.40
N HIS A 444 -6.17 16.28 -16.57
CA HIS A 444 -7.02 17.41 -16.96
C HIS A 444 -8.21 17.58 -16.02
N ALA A 445 -8.86 16.47 -15.62
CA ALA A 445 -9.92 16.49 -14.60
C ALA A 445 -9.37 17.00 -13.24
N GLY A 446 -8.18 16.54 -12.84
CA GLY A 446 -7.50 17.01 -11.63
C GLY A 446 -7.18 18.51 -11.66
N ILE A 447 -6.76 19.05 -12.80
CA ILE A 447 -6.57 20.50 -13.00
C ILE A 447 -7.89 21.23 -12.80
N SER A 448 -8.97 20.77 -13.43
CA SER A 448 -10.31 21.34 -13.24
C SER A 448 -10.71 21.37 -11.77
N ARG A 449 -10.61 20.23 -11.07
CA ARG A 449 -10.99 20.14 -9.65
C ARG A 449 -10.18 21.09 -8.79
N SER A 450 -8.87 21.16 -9.01
CA SER A 450 -7.99 22.06 -8.25
C SER A 450 -8.36 23.54 -8.44
N LEU A 451 -8.75 23.94 -9.64
CA LEU A 451 -9.21 25.29 -9.96
C LEU A 451 -10.58 25.59 -9.37
N GLY A 452 -11.54 24.66 -9.50
CA GLY A 452 -12.88 24.80 -8.94
C GLY A 452 -12.86 24.90 -7.41
N MET A 453 -12.07 24.08 -6.74
CA MET A 453 -11.88 24.17 -5.29
C MET A 453 -11.15 25.45 -4.88
N GLU A 454 -10.14 25.91 -5.63
CA GLU A 454 -9.48 27.20 -5.34
C GLU A 454 -10.47 28.36 -5.50
N TRP A 455 -11.37 28.29 -6.48
CA TRP A 455 -12.44 29.27 -6.66
C TRP A 455 -13.38 29.32 -5.45
N LEU A 456 -13.81 28.16 -4.92
CA LEU A 456 -14.61 28.08 -3.70
C LEU A 456 -13.89 28.71 -2.49
N VAL A 457 -12.62 28.34 -2.28
CA VAL A 457 -11.83 28.83 -1.15
C VAL A 457 -11.55 30.34 -1.25
N ARG A 458 -11.41 30.88 -2.46
CA ARG A 458 -11.25 32.33 -2.72
C ARG A 458 -12.57 33.11 -2.66
N GLY A 459 -13.66 32.48 -2.24
CA GLY A 459 -14.94 33.15 -2.04
C GLY A 459 -15.72 33.40 -3.33
N MET A 460 -15.50 32.60 -4.37
CA MET A 460 -16.44 32.45 -5.50
C MET A 460 -16.64 33.71 -6.36
N LYS A 461 -15.66 34.62 -6.39
CA LYS A 461 -15.71 35.89 -7.15
C LYS A 461 -15.01 35.84 -8.52
N ASP A 462 -14.09 34.90 -8.71
CA ASP A 462 -13.17 34.88 -9.85
C ASP A 462 -13.72 34.00 -10.99
N ASN A 463 -14.57 34.57 -11.85
CA ASN A 463 -15.20 33.82 -12.94
C ASN A 463 -14.19 33.28 -13.97
N GLU A 464 -13.06 33.95 -14.15
CA GLU A 464 -11.99 33.50 -15.05
C GLU A 464 -11.42 32.16 -14.57
N LEU A 465 -11.26 31.99 -13.25
CA LEU A 465 -10.78 30.73 -12.68
C LEU A 465 -11.73 29.55 -12.96
N LEU A 466 -13.04 29.81 -12.91
CA LEU A 466 -14.07 28.81 -13.22
C LEU A 466 -14.14 28.52 -14.74
N ASP A 467 -13.85 29.51 -15.59
CA ASP A 467 -13.75 29.34 -17.04
C ASP A 467 -12.55 28.45 -17.42
N VAL A 468 -11.40 28.63 -16.79
CA VAL A 468 -10.21 27.78 -16.99
C VAL A 468 -10.45 26.37 -16.46
N ALA A 469 -11.17 26.22 -15.34
CA ALA A 469 -11.60 24.90 -14.85
C ALA A 469 -12.46 24.19 -15.90
N ASN A 470 -13.45 24.90 -16.46
CA ASN A 470 -14.33 24.38 -17.50
C ASN A 470 -13.60 23.94 -18.77
N GLN A 471 -12.59 24.70 -19.21
CA GLN A 471 -11.76 24.31 -20.34
C GLN A 471 -11.01 23.00 -20.05
N SER A 472 -10.46 22.86 -18.85
CA SER A 472 -9.74 21.65 -18.44
C SER A 472 -10.67 20.43 -18.32
N ALA A 473 -11.88 20.60 -17.77
CA ALA A 473 -12.88 19.54 -17.69
C ALA A 473 -13.35 19.07 -19.08
N ARG A 474 -13.56 20.01 -20.02
CA ARG A 474 -13.90 19.68 -21.41
C ARG A 474 -12.75 18.93 -22.09
N ALA A 475 -11.51 19.37 -21.92
CA ALA A 475 -10.35 18.65 -22.44
C ALA A 475 -10.29 17.20 -21.92
N SER A 476 -10.54 16.99 -20.62
CA SER A 476 -10.63 15.64 -20.04
C SER A 476 -11.71 14.78 -20.70
N ARG A 477 -12.92 15.31 -20.89
CA ARG A 477 -14.02 14.60 -21.55
C ARG A 477 -13.71 14.31 -23.02
N ASP A 478 -13.14 15.26 -23.74
CA ASP A 478 -12.87 15.12 -25.17
C ASP A 478 -11.74 14.08 -25.40
N LEU A 479 -10.81 13.93 -24.45
CA LEU A 479 -9.78 12.90 -24.43
C LEU A 479 -10.31 11.51 -24.02
N ASP A 480 -11.27 11.47 -23.10
CA ASP A 480 -11.91 10.23 -22.64
C ASP A 480 -13.43 10.46 -22.44
N PRO A 481 -14.24 10.16 -23.47
CA PRO A 481 -15.69 10.29 -23.40
C PRO A 481 -16.36 9.34 -22.39
N GLY A 482 -15.65 8.33 -21.88
CA GLY A 482 -16.12 7.42 -20.82
C GLY A 482 -15.74 7.87 -19.41
N SER A 483 -15.09 9.03 -19.27
CA SER A 483 -14.55 9.48 -17.98
C SER A 483 -15.64 10.02 -17.05
N GLY A 484 -16.10 9.22 -16.10
CA GLY A 484 -17.00 9.68 -15.04
C GLY A 484 -16.46 10.89 -14.25
N ARG A 485 -15.12 11.01 -14.13
CA ARG A 485 -14.46 12.17 -13.51
C ARG A 485 -14.64 13.43 -14.33
N ALA A 486 -14.53 13.36 -15.65
CA ALA A 486 -14.76 14.52 -16.50
C ALA A 486 -16.21 15.03 -16.39
N PHE A 487 -17.19 14.11 -16.39
CA PHE A 487 -18.59 14.45 -16.18
C PHE A 487 -18.84 15.06 -14.79
N ARG A 488 -18.22 14.52 -13.74
CA ARG A 488 -18.28 15.09 -12.39
C ARG A 488 -17.78 16.53 -12.35
N GLU A 489 -16.62 16.82 -12.96
CA GLU A 489 -16.08 18.18 -12.96
C GLU A 489 -16.96 19.15 -13.78
N LEU A 490 -17.49 18.72 -14.92
CA LEU A 490 -18.45 19.53 -15.70
C LEU A 490 -19.75 19.78 -14.92
N GLY A 491 -20.23 18.77 -14.19
CA GLY A 491 -21.40 18.86 -13.32
C GLY A 491 -21.19 19.88 -12.21
N PHE A 492 -20.04 19.83 -11.53
CA PHE A 492 -19.62 20.80 -10.53
C PHE A 492 -19.59 22.22 -11.09
N ILE A 493 -18.95 22.44 -12.24
CA ILE A 493 -18.88 23.75 -12.88
C ILE A 493 -20.28 24.26 -13.26
N SER A 494 -21.14 23.39 -13.77
CA SER A 494 -22.51 23.73 -14.19
C SER A 494 -23.37 24.13 -12.99
N LEU A 495 -23.23 23.44 -11.86
CA LEU A 495 -23.88 23.79 -10.59
C LEU A 495 -23.54 25.23 -10.18
N TYR A 496 -22.24 25.55 -10.10
CA TYR A 496 -21.80 26.87 -9.66
C TYR A 496 -22.02 27.97 -10.71
N ARG A 497 -22.32 27.60 -11.96
CA ARG A 497 -22.89 28.51 -12.99
C ARG A 497 -24.42 28.59 -12.95
N ARG A 498 -25.06 28.00 -11.95
CA ARG A 498 -26.52 27.94 -11.75
C ARG A 498 -27.28 27.27 -12.91
N ARG A 499 -26.62 26.36 -13.62
CA ARG A 499 -27.22 25.52 -14.68
C ARG A 499 -27.62 24.18 -14.08
N PHE A 500 -28.67 24.21 -13.27
CA PHE A 500 -29.08 23.07 -12.44
C PHE A 500 -29.38 21.81 -13.25
N ASP A 501 -30.21 21.93 -14.28
CA ASP A 501 -30.63 20.77 -15.06
C ASP A 501 -29.42 20.14 -15.79
N GLU A 502 -28.56 20.97 -16.41
CA GLU A 502 -27.29 20.52 -17.01
C GLU A 502 -26.39 19.83 -15.97
N SER A 503 -26.28 20.40 -14.76
CA SER A 503 -25.49 19.82 -13.67
C SER A 503 -25.99 18.45 -13.24
N LEU A 504 -27.30 18.32 -13.02
CA LEU A 504 -27.92 17.06 -12.61
C LEU A 504 -27.76 15.97 -13.68
N ASP A 505 -27.94 16.31 -14.96
CA ASP A 505 -27.72 15.38 -16.07
C ASP A 505 -26.27 14.89 -16.12
N LEU A 506 -25.31 15.80 -15.97
CA LEU A 506 -23.88 15.48 -15.96
C LEU A 506 -23.49 14.61 -14.76
N PHE A 507 -24.01 14.90 -13.57
CA PHE A 507 -23.76 14.06 -12.39
C PHE A 507 -24.46 12.71 -12.47
N GLN A 508 -25.65 12.64 -13.06
CA GLN A 508 -26.33 11.38 -13.32
C GLN A 508 -25.52 10.52 -14.29
N GLU A 509 -24.93 11.13 -15.33
CA GLU A 509 -24.05 10.42 -16.25
C GLU A 509 -22.74 10.00 -15.58
N ALA A 510 -22.14 10.85 -14.74
CA ALA A 510 -20.98 10.47 -13.92
C ALA A 510 -21.29 9.28 -13.01
N GLN A 511 -22.45 9.27 -12.35
CA GLN A 511 -22.91 8.16 -11.50
C GLN A 511 -23.21 6.92 -12.34
N ASN A 512 -23.80 7.07 -13.52
CA ASN A 512 -24.02 5.96 -14.43
C ASN A 512 -22.68 5.31 -14.79
N LEU A 513 -21.67 6.11 -15.15
CA LEU A 513 -20.34 5.62 -15.50
C LEU A 513 -19.62 4.98 -14.30
N ASN A 514 -19.72 5.57 -13.10
CA ASN A 514 -19.15 5.02 -11.88
C ASN A 514 -20.14 5.05 -10.68
N PRO A 515 -20.97 4.00 -10.50
CA PRO A 515 -22.03 3.99 -9.49
C PRO A 515 -21.54 3.96 -8.03
N SER A 516 -20.29 3.55 -7.80
CA SER A 516 -19.70 3.39 -6.47
C SER A 516 -18.62 4.43 -6.14
N ASP A 517 -18.49 5.47 -6.95
CA ASP A 517 -17.55 6.56 -6.68
C ASP A 517 -18.11 7.51 -5.61
N ALA A 518 -17.55 7.46 -4.40
CA ALA A 518 -17.96 8.32 -3.30
C ALA A 518 -17.86 9.81 -3.64
N ASP A 519 -16.86 10.22 -4.43
CA ASP A 519 -16.63 11.62 -4.80
C ASP A 519 -17.68 12.13 -5.80
N VAL A 520 -18.19 11.24 -6.67
CA VAL A 520 -19.32 11.54 -7.57
C VAL A 520 -20.61 11.63 -6.77
N LEU A 521 -20.85 10.66 -5.86
CA LEU A 521 -22.09 10.61 -5.08
C LEU A 521 -22.24 11.83 -4.16
N VAL A 522 -21.16 12.28 -3.53
CA VAL A 522 -21.22 13.47 -2.65
C VAL A 522 -21.41 14.77 -3.44
N ASP A 523 -20.74 14.93 -4.59
CA ASP A 523 -20.92 16.14 -5.40
C ASP A 523 -22.31 16.15 -6.09
N TYR A 524 -22.84 14.97 -6.44
CA TYR A 524 -24.21 14.86 -6.93
C TYR A 524 -25.23 15.17 -5.82
N SER A 525 -24.96 14.73 -4.59
CA SER A 525 -25.73 15.12 -3.41
C SER A 525 -25.77 16.64 -3.23
N ASP A 526 -24.63 17.32 -3.38
CA ASP A 526 -24.53 18.80 -3.35
C ASP A 526 -25.43 19.44 -4.42
N ALA A 527 -25.34 18.96 -5.66
CA ALA A 527 -26.15 19.46 -6.76
C ALA A 527 -27.66 19.24 -6.55
N LEU A 528 -28.07 18.09 -6.03
CA LEU A 528 -29.46 17.79 -5.69
C LEU A 528 -29.96 18.67 -4.55
N SER A 529 -29.12 18.90 -3.54
CA SER A 529 -29.45 19.76 -2.40
C SER A 529 -29.75 21.19 -2.87
N HIS A 530 -28.88 21.75 -3.72
CA HIS A 530 -29.07 23.07 -4.33
C HIS A 530 -30.25 23.11 -5.32
N ALA A 531 -30.52 22.01 -6.03
CA ALA A 531 -31.68 21.89 -6.91
C ALA A 531 -33.01 21.74 -6.15
N GLY A 532 -32.96 21.38 -4.86
CA GLY A 532 -34.11 21.25 -3.96
C GLY A 532 -34.59 19.82 -3.69
N ASP A 533 -33.94 18.79 -4.26
CA ASP A 533 -34.25 17.39 -3.99
C ASP A 533 -33.47 16.89 -2.76
N LEU A 534 -33.90 17.35 -1.58
CA LEU A 534 -33.19 17.15 -0.31
C LEU A 534 -33.20 15.70 0.18
N ASP A 535 -34.20 14.90 -0.22
CA ASP A 535 -34.29 13.48 0.15
C ASP A 535 -33.25 12.66 -0.61
N LYS A 536 -33.22 12.79 -1.94
CA LYS A 536 -32.22 12.10 -2.76
C LYS A 536 -30.80 12.61 -2.45
N ALA A 537 -30.64 13.91 -2.18
CA ALA A 537 -29.37 14.47 -1.74
C ALA A 537 -28.87 13.78 -0.46
N LEU A 538 -29.72 13.63 0.56
CA LEU A 538 -29.35 12.99 1.81
C LEU A 538 -28.95 11.52 1.62
N ASP A 539 -29.72 10.77 0.83
CA ASP A 539 -29.44 9.35 0.54
C ASP A 539 -28.06 9.17 -0.13
N LEU A 540 -27.76 9.97 -1.14
CA LEU A 540 -26.47 9.91 -1.83
C LEU A 540 -25.31 10.38 -0.95
N GLY A 541 -25.51 11.43 -0.15
CA GLY A 541 -24.50 11.91 0.79
C GLY A 541 -24.15 10.84 1.84
N LEU A 542 -25.15 10.18 2.42
CA LEU A 542 -24.95 9.08 3.36
C LEU A 542 -24.30 7.85 2.68
N ALA A 543 -24.65 7.56 1.44
CA ALA A 543 -24.00 6.50 0.66
C ALA A 543 -22.51 6.81 0.43
N ALA A 544 -22.16 8.06 0.12
CA ALA A 544 -20.77 8.50 -0.05
C ALA A 544 -19.95 8.30 1.24
N PHE A 545 -20.50 8.65 2.41
CA PHE A 545 -19.86 8.42 3.71
C PHE A 545 -19.68 6.92 4.06
N LYS A 546 -20.63 6.07 3.64
CA LYS A 546 -20.50 4.62 3.80
C LYS A 546 -19.36 4.05 2.95
N LEU A 547 -19.14 4.62 1.76
CA LEU A 547 -18.09 4.23 0.82
C LEU A 547 -16.72 4.82 1.19
N ASN A 548 -16.69 6.01 1.79
CA ASN A 548 -15.46 6.65 2.27
C ASN A 548 -15.59 7.07 3.75
N PRO A 549 -15.21 6.20 4.71
CA PRO A 549 -15.33 6.48 6.14
C PRO A 549 -14.33 7.53 6.68
N LEU A 550 -13.30 7.88 5.91
CA LEU A 550 -12.32 8.93 6.24
C LEU A 550 -12.26 9.97 5.10
N PRO A 551 -13.38 10.66 4.81
CA PRO A 551 -13.45 11.52 3.65
C PRO A 551 -12.76 12.87 3.87
N PRO A 552 -12.43 13.61 2.80
CA PRO A 552 -11.97 14.99 2.91
C PRO A 552 -13.02 15.91 3.54
N ASP A 553 -12.57 17.02 4.14
CA ASP A 553 -13.40 17.96 4.91
C ASP A 553 -14.66 18.45 4.16
N TYR A 554 -14.62 18.57 2.83
CA TYR A 554 -15.73 19.07 2.03
C TYR A 554 -16.97 18.14 2.05
N TYR A 555 -16.81 16.83 2.29
CA TYR A 555 -17.94 15.90 2.44
C TYR A 555 -18.83 16.27 3.62
N TYR A 556 -18.20 16.62 4.75
CA TYR A 556 -18.90 17.00 5.96
C TYR A 556 -19.66 18.31 5.75
N TRP A 557 -19.10 19.24 4.98
CA TRP A 557 -19.78 20.47 4.61
C TRP A 557 -21.04 20.20 3.77
N ILE A 558 -20.94 19.38 2.73
CA ILE A 558 -22.07 19.06 1.84
C ILE A 558 -23.20 18.39 2.63
N LEU A 559 -22.89 17.32 3.38
CA LEU A 559 -23.90 16.60 4.15
C LEU A 559 -24.49 17.46 5.27
N GLY A 560 -23.65 18.23 5.96
CA GLY A 560 -24.10 19.16 6.99
C GLY A 560 -24.98 20.29 6.44
N SER A 561 -24.68 20.80 5.24
CA SER A 561 -25.51 21.82 4.57
C SER A 561 -26.87 21.25 4.18
N THR A 562 -26.91 19.99 3.75
CA THR A 562 -28.15 19.29 3.43
C THR A 562 -29.03 19.13 4.66
N TYR A 563 -28.47 18.71 5.80
CA TYR A 563 -29.22 18.70 7.08
C TYR A 563 -29.69 20.09 7.50
N TYR A 564 -28.86 21.12 7.29
CA TYR A 564 -29.22 22.51 7.63
C TYR A 564 -30.42 23.01 6.85
N VAL A 565 -30.45 22.79 5.53
CA VAL A 565 -31.57 23.20 4.66
C VAL A 565 -32.84 22.40 4.98
N ARG A 566 -32.71 21.13 5.41
CA ARG A 566 -33.79 20.32 5.99
C ARG A 566 -34.24 20.78 7.38
N GLN A 567 -33.60 21.79 7.97
CA GLN A 567 -33.84 22.31 9.32
C GLN A 567 -33.51 21.30 10.44
N GLU A 568 -32.71 20.29 10.13
CA GLU A 568 -32.22 19.28 11.08
C GLU A 568 -30.91 19.76 11.75
N TYR A 569 -30.98 20.90 12.44
CA TYR A 569 -29.79 21.64 12.90
C TYR A 569 -28.85 20.85 13.81
N SER A 570 -29.38 20.01 14.71
CA SER A 570 -28.56 19.14 15.57
C SER A 570 -27.72 18.17 14.75
N LYS A 571 -28.29 17.53 13.72
CA LYS A 571 -27.54 16.62 12.85
C LYS A 571 -26.53 17.36 11.99
N ALA A 572 -26.84 18.59 11.56
CA ALA A 572 -25.89 19.44 10.87
C ALA A 572 -24.66 19.73 11.77
N ILE A 573 -24.87 20.05 13.05
CA ILE A 573 -23.80 20.25 14.03
C ILE A 573 -22.99 18.95 14.19
N ASP A 574 -23.65 17.83 14.50
CA ASP A 574 -23.00 16.54 14.74
C ASP A 574 -22.16 16.05 13.54
N THR A 575 -22.62 16.36 12.33
CA THR A 575 -21.91 15.99 11.08
C THR A 575 -20.64 16.82 10.91
N ILE A 576 -20.69 18.11 11.24
CA ILE A 576 -19.61 19.06 10.92
C ILE A 576 -18.61 19.21 12.07
N ASP A 577 -19.03 18.97 13.31
CA ASP A 577 -18.17 19.15 14.48
C ASP A 577 -16.91 18.25 14.54
N PRO A 578 -16.88 17.05 13.92
CA PRO A 578 -15.64 16.28 13.83
C PRO A 578 -14.54 16.90 12.96
N VAL A 579 -14.87 17.88 12.09
CA VAL A 579 -13.88 18.50 11.19
C VAL A 579 -12.85 19.29 11.98
N ARG A 580 -11.57 18.95 11.81
CA ARG A 580 -10.44 19.55 12.55
C ARG A 580 -10.29 21.04 12.27
N SER A 581 -10.35 21.43 10.99
CA SER A 581 -10.24 22.84 10.60
C SER A 581 -11.61 23.52 10.65
N LYS A 582 -11.84 24.29 11.72
CA LYS A 582 -13.12 25.00 11.90
C LYS A 582 -13.28 26.20 10.95
N HIS A 583 -12.23 26.68 10.31
CA HIS A 583 -12.31 27.84 9.41
C HIS A 583 -13.27 27.62 8.23
N ALA A 584 -13.24 26.43 7.63
CA ALA A 584 -14.08 26.08 6.47
C ALA A 584 -15.55 25.88 6.86
N THR A 585 -15.82 25.50 8.10
CA THR A 585 -17.14 25.09 8.57
C THR A 585 -17.81 26.09 9.52
N ALA A 586 -17.06 27.08 10.03
CA ALA A 586 -17.50 28.02 11.05
C ALA A 586 -18.77 28.79 10.66
N ARG A 587 -18.97 29.12 9.37
CA ARG A 587 -20.21 29.78 8.91
C ARG A 587 -21.43 28.90 9.18
N LEU A 588 -21.36 27.65 8.75
CA LEU A 588 -22.46 26.71 8.88
C LEU A 588 -22.66 26.32 10.36
N LEU A 589 -21.60 26.12 11.13
CA LEU A 589 -21.70 25.89 12.58
C LEU A 589 -22.32 27.08 13.32
N ALA A 590 -21.91 28.32 13.01
CA ALA A 590 -22.48 29.52 13.62
C ALA A 590 -23.99 29.60 13.36
N ALA A 591 -24.40 29.38 12.12
CA ALA A 591 -25.81 29.39 11.73
C ALA A 591 -26.58 28.22 12.35
N SER A 592 -26.06 26.99 12.33
CA SER A 592 -26.72 25.81 12.90
C SER A 592 -26.92 25.94 14.41
N HIS A 593 -25.90 26.39 15.16
CA HIS A 593 -26.04 26.62 16.61
C HIS A 593 -27.04 27.73 16.91
N ALA A 594 -27.05 28.82 16.12
CA ALA A 594 -28.02 29.89 16.30
C ALA A 594 -29.46 29.41 16.07
N MET A 595 -29.69 28.66 14.99
CA MET A 595 -31.00 28.09 14.67
C MET A 595 -31.43 26.99 15.65
N ALA A 596 -30.49 26.29 16.28
CA ALA A 596 -30.74 25.35 17.37
C ALA A 596 -30.95 26.02 18.75
N GLY A 597 -30.74 27.33 18.86
CA GLY A 597 -30.89 28.10 20.10
C GLY A 597 -29.64 28.20 21.00
N ASP A 598 -28.52 27.60 20.61
CA ASP A 598 -27.24 27.67 21.33
C ASP A 598 -26.44 28.92 20.94
N MET A 599 -26.90 30.07 21.45
CA MET A 599 -26.29 31.38 21.17
C MET A 599 -24.82 31.50 21.63
N PRO A 600 -24.38 30.93 22.78
CA PRO A 600 -22.98 30.92 23.16
C PRO A 600 -22.08 30.26 22.10
N ALA A 601 -22.41 29.06 21.64
CA ALA A 601 -21.65 28.37 20.60
C ALA A 601 -21.73 29.10 19.25
N ALA A 602 -22.91 29.62 18.90
CA ALA A 602 -23.09 30.40 17.68
C ALA A 602 -22.14 31.62 17.61
N ARG A 603 -22.05 32.39 18.71
CA ARG A 603 -21.14 33.55 18.81
C ARG A 603 -19.67 33.16 18.74
N LYS A 604 -19.29 32.02 19.35
CA LYS A 604 -17.93 31.48 19.26
C LYS A 604 -17.53 31.24 17.79
N TYR A 605 -18.39 30.55 17.02
CA TYR A 605 -18.11 30.30 15.61
C TYR A 605 -18.22 31.56 14.75
N ALA A 606 -19.13 32.49 15.06
CA ALA A 606 -19.20 33.79 14.39
C ALA A 606 -17.94 34.65 14.60
N ALA A 607 -17.27 34.54 15.75
CA ALA A 607 -15.99 35.20 15.99
C ALA A 607 -14.90 34.63 15.06
N ILE A 608 -14.85 33.31 14.89
CA ILE A 608 -13.92 32.64 13.95
C ILE A 608 -14.17 33.15 12.53
N VAL A 609 -15.43 33.29 12.10
CA VAL A 609 -15.73 33.83 10.76
C VAL A 609 -15.20 35.26 10.60
N ARG A 610 -15.42 36.14 11.58
CA ARG A 610 -14.95 37.53 11.55
C ARG A 610 -13.43 37.68 11.56
N GLU A 611 -12.74 36.83 12.32
CA GLU A 611 -11.28 36.83 12.39
C GLU A 611 -10.66 36.46 11.03
N ASN A 612 -11.25 35.49 10.32
CA ASN A 612 -10.74 35.01 9.05
C ASN A 612 -11.25 35.80 7.83
N PHE A 613 -12.41 36.44 7.96
CA PHE A 613 -13.06 37.21 6.90
C PHE A 613 -13.66 38.51 7.47
N PRO A 614 -12.83 39.54 7.74
CA PRO A 614 -13.28 40.78 8.38
C PRO A 614 -14.37 41.53 7.59
N ASP A 615 -14.33 41.42 6.25
CA ASP A 615 -15.29 42.06 5.33
C ASP A 615 -16.51 41.18 5.03
N PHE A 616 -16.69 40.04 5.71
CA PHE A 616 -17.80 39.13 5.45
C PHE A 616 -19.15 39.76 5.79
N ARG A 617 -20.09 39.69 4.85
CA ARG A 617 -21.49 40.07 5.06
C ARG A 617 -22.38 38.85 4.83
N SER A 618 -23.34 38.63 5.71
CA SER A 618 -24.35 37.56 5.60
C SER A 618 -25.06 37.60 4.25
N GLU A 619 -25.37 38.79 3.73
CA GLU A 619 -26.03 38.98 2.43
C GLU A 619 -25.23 38.46 1.23
N ASP A 620 -23.90 38.36 1.37
CA ASP A 620 -23.03 37.88 0.32
C ASP A 620 -23.34 36.42 -0.06
N ILE A 621 -23.94 35.66 0.87
CA ILE A 621 -24.38 34.27 0.66
C ILE A 621 -25.31 34.16 -0.57
N ARG A 622 -26.17 35.16 -0.84
CA ARG A 622 -27.09 35.15 -1.99
C ARG A 622 -26.36 35.01 -3.33
N TYR A 623 -25.17 35.60 -3.42
CA TYR A 623 -24.42 35.65 -4.67
C TYR A 623 -23.63 34.36 -4.90
N PHE A 624 -23.10 33.76 -3.84
CA PHE A 624 -22.13 32.68 -3.94
C PHE A 624 -22.71 31.27 -3.76
N VAL A 625 -23.80 31.13 -2.98
CA VAL A 625 -24.49 29.83 -2.85
C VAL A 625 -25.44 29.65 -4.03
N PRO A 626 -25.28 28.57 -4.83
CA PRO A 626 -26.04 28.38 -6.05
C PRO A 626 -27.42 27.75 -5.76
N ASP A 627 -28.18 28.22 -4.78
CA ASP A 627 -29.50 27.63 -4.51
C ASP A 627 -30.50 27.94 -5.64
N ARG A 628 -31.19 26.91 -6.14
CA ARG A 628 -32.31 27.06 -7.09
C ARG A 628 -33.51 27.74 -6.42
N ASN A 629 -33.73 27.43 -5.14
CA ASN A 629 -34.72 28.08 -4.30
C ASN A 629 -34.06 29.16 -3.43
N PRO A 630 -34.31 30.45 -3.67
CA PRO A 630 -33.72 31.54 -2.87
C PRO A 630 -34.04 31.45 -1.37
N ALA A 631 -35.13 30.77 -0.97
CA ALA A 631 -35.48 30.58 0.43
C ALA A 631 -34.43 29.77 1.22
N HIS A 632 -33.69 28.88 0.56
CA HIS A 632 -32.63 28.10 1.21
C HIS A 632 -31.46 28.99 1.64
N ALA A 633 -31.04 29.91 0.76
CA ALA A 633 -30.04 30.92 1.09
C ALA A 633 -30.50 31.85 2.22
N GLU A 634 -31.78 32.24 2.24
CA GLU A 634 -32.34 33.08 3.32
C GLU A 634 -32.30 32.40 4.69
N LEU A 635 -32.48 31.07 4.78
CA LEU A 635 -32.33 30.33 6.04
C LEU A 635 -30.91 30.52 6.59
N LEU A 636 -29.89 30.33 5.76
CA LEU A 636 -28.50 30.48 6.16
C LEU A 636 -28.18 31.93 6.56
N ILE A 637 -28.66 32.91 5.79
CA ILE A 637 -28.51 34.34 6.09
C ILE A 637 -29.13 34.68 7.45
N HIS A 638 -30.34 34.19 7.70
CA HIS A 638 -31.03 34.39 8.97
C HIS A 638 -30.23 33.79 10.15
N GLY A 639 -29.78 32.54 10.03
CA GLY A 639 -28.96 31.89 11.06
C GLY A 639 -27.64 32.63 11.34
N LEU A 640 -26.96 33.10 10.30
CA LEU A 640 -25.72 33.88 10.43
C LEU A 640 -25.97 35.23 11.15
N ARG A 641 -27.07 35.91 10.84
CA ARG A 641 -27.48 37.16 11.51
C ARG A 641 -27.80 36.93 12.98
N LEU A 642 -28.53 35.86 13.29
CA LEU A 642 -28.76 35.45 14.68
C LEU A 642 -27.46 35.17 15.43
N ALA A 643 -26.47 34.55 14.77
CA ALA A 643 -25.13 34.34 15.34
C ALA A 643 -24.31 35.63 15.53
N GLY A 644 -24.79 36.78 15.04
CA GLY A 644 -24.16 38.09 15.17
C GLY A 644 -23.17 38.44 14.05
N LEU A 645 -23.34 37.85 12.85
CA LEU A 645 -22.65 38.27 11.63
C LEU A 645 -23.47 39.32 10.87
N PRO A 646 -22.83 40.38 10.34
CA PRO A 646 -23.51 41.54 9.77
C PRO A 646 -24.23 41.28 8.45
#